data_AF-A0A3P1BPH0-F1
#
_entry.id   AF-A0A3P1BPH0-F1
#
_cell.length_a   1.000
_cell.length_b   1.000
_cell.length_c   1.000
_cell.angle_alpha   90.00
_cell.angle_beta   90.00
_cell.angle_gamma   90.00
#
_symmetry.space_group_name_H-M   'P 1'
#
loop_
_entity.id
_entity.type
_entity.pdbx_description
1 polymer ?
#
loop_
_entity_poly.entity_id
_entity_poly.type
_entity_poly.pdbx_seq_one_letter_code
_entity_poly.pdbx_strand_id
1 'polypeptide(L)'
;MKFKNRLSKPFSLLIKATLIVGLASFTLQDNPKDQKPDESRFTPVVIADNLDEPMVFEVLKDGTAYIIERKGGFKKYDPATKTVSLLATIPVNTKYTSAEGVSREAEEGLMGLSLDPNFAKNHWVYLYYAHPTEKKHILTRWELVNDQLVKGSEKVVLEVTTQREVCCHTGGGMTWDKAGNLYLTVGNNTGNQQAAQTDERPGRASWDDQGHAGNTNDLRGKILRIHPEPDGSYTIPEGNLYPKGTAKTRPEIYSMGHRNPWRISIDSKTGYLYWGEVGPDANEDTEIGPRGYDELNQARKPGNFGWPWFVGNDQAFPVFDYATNKPLDKKNPQKTINNSPNNTGLTELPPVAPSFIYYPYGVSEKFPLVGSGSRSATGGPIYHRSDFKDPKRPWPAYYEGKWIATDFSRGWIMAITMDENGDYKSMERVLPNYRPVEPIDMKFGPDGDLYTLEYGSNWFRKSDNSRLVRLEYNGGNRKPLVQATASKKGGTVPFQATLSSEGSKDLDGDALKYQWKVAAPGGAARVFTTANPTVSFDKAGVYTATLTVSDPKGATNSQSVKIVAGNEPPVVSINLTGNKSFFFPDKPIQYAVQVTDKEDGNLASGKIKPSRVAISIDYTSEGFDYAEVAQSQRSVDASTQFAVAQTLIGQSDCKVCHQVASKSVGPSFNDIANRYKGKPESFNPLVKKVINGGGGVWGEVAMPAHPAMSAGDAAAIVKYILNSTEKTLSTLPVQGDYLVKIPEGDNGKGAVLVRAAYTDSPVKAIPSQTSESQIVLRNPEVSPADAEITKGVDIKARGMGSGVSLMAFSNGYIGYKKLDLTDIKQLELIASAQKREGSVGGTVEIHLDSPTGELIGQIPVEVAQPRAANAAPTATSIQTAGGATPASGTGVTAQPKTATPSYTPRGPVPLKVDLKETSGKHDVYLVFKNDQAKAIEPLLSLSSIKFIPMMK
;
A
#
# COMPACT_ATOMS: atom_id res chain seq x y z
N MET A 1 -65.82 36.96 2.16
CA MET A 1 -66.62 36.38 1.05
C MET A 1 -66.39 34.87 1.06
N LYS A 2 -67.24 33.99 1.64
CA LYS A 2 -68.51 33.40 1.11
C LYS A 2 -68.40 33.13 -0.39
N PHE A 3 -68.48 31.91 -0.94
CA PHE A 3 -69.39 30.75 -0.75
C PHE A 3 -68.59 29.43 -0.86
N LYS A 4 -68.71 28.35 -0.06
CA LYS A 4 -69.82 27.46 0.40
C LYS A 4 -70.46 26.54 -0.67
N ASN A 5 -70.48 25.25 -0.29
CA ASN A 5 -71.49 24.19 -0.56
C ASN A 5 -71.25 23.28 -1.78
N ARG A 6 -71.54 21.97 -1.78
CA ARG A 6 -72.06 20.95 -0.81
C ARG A 6 -72.15 19.63 -1.63
N LEU A 7 -71.93 18.42 -1.10
CA LEU A 7 -72.90 17.41 -0.57
C LEU A 7 -72.10 16.07 -0.53
N SER A 8 -71.94 15.23 0.52
CA SER A 8 -72.85 14.48 1.43
C SER A 8 -73.99 13.74 0.69
N LYS A 9 -74.30 12.44 0.84
CA LYS A 9 -74.03 11.36 1.81
C LYS A 9 -74.74 10.05 1.24
N PRO A 10 -75.11 8.98 1.99
CA PRO A 10 -74.51 7.61 2.03
C PRO A 10 -75.51 6.49 1.59
N PHE A 11 -75.18 5.19 1.72
CA PHE A 11 -76.07 4.03 2.07
C PHE A 11 -75.23 2.72 2.00
N SER A 12 -75.03 1.98 3.11
CA SER A 12 -75.71 0.72 3.52
C SER A 12 -75.47 -0.45 2.54
N LEU A 13 -75.10 -1.69 2.87
CA LEU A 13 -75.17 -2.50 4.09
C LEU A 13 -74.31 -3.78 3.88
N LEU A 14 -73.67 -4.27 4.96
CA LEU A 14 -73.47 -5.68 5.36
C LEU A 14 -73.14 -6.80 4.33
N ILE A 15 -71.99 -7.50 4.51
CA ILE A 15 -71.89 -8.92 4.96
C ILE A 15 -70.44 -9.43 4.90
N LYS A 16 -70.09 -10.19 5.94
CA LYS A 16 -68.83 -10.89 6.26
C LYS A 16 -68.24 -11.71 5.08
N ALA A 17 -66.91 -11.73 4.94
CA ALA A 17 -66.07 -12.94 5.01
C ALA A 17 -64.61 -12.65 4.57
N THR A 18 -63.68 -13.01 5.44
CA THR A 18 -62.34 -13.55 5.13
C THR A 18 -61.45 -12.74 4.18
N LEU A 19 -60.64 -11.82 4.73
CA LEU A 19 -59.46 -11.29 4.03
C LEU A 19 -58.19 -11.95 4.59
N ILE A 20 -57.63 -12.86 3.79
CA ILE A 20 -56.22 -13.25 3.89
C ILE A 20 -55.41 -11.97 3.71
N VAL A 21 -54.74 -11.53 4.76
CA VAL A 21 -53.74 -10.46 4.67
C VAL A 21 -52.54 -11.05 3.92
N GLY A 22 -52.53 -10.83 2.60
CA GLY A 22 -51.30 -10.93 1.83
C GLY A 22 -50.34 -9.86 2.36
N LEU A 23 -49.34 -10.31 3.14
CA LEU A 23 -48.11 -9.57 3.36
C LEU A 23 -47.44 -9.36 1.99
N ALA A 24 -47.80 -8.29 1.31
CA ALA A 24 -46.93 -7.70 0.30
C ALA A 24 -45.81 -6.99 1.06
N SER A 25 -44.73 -7.72 1.32
CA SER A 25 -43.45 -7.14 1.68
C SER A 25 -43.02 -6.21 0.55
N PHE A 26 -43.34 -4.92 0.65
CA PHE A 26 -42.60 -3.90 -0.08
C PHE A 26 -41.20 -3.89 0.51
N THR A 27 -40.30 -4.68 -0.07
CA THR A 27 -38.87 -4.41 0.05
C THR A 27 -38.66 -3.01 -0.51
N LEU A 28 -38.29 -2.06 0.34
CA LEU A 28 -37.57 -0.87 -0.08
C LEU A 28 -36.44 -1.36 -0.99
N GLN A 29 -36.59 -1.23 -2.30
CA GLN A 29 -35.46 -1.35 -3.20
C GLN A 29 -34.64 -0.09 -2.95
N ASP A 30 -33.58 -0.24 -2.14
CA ASP A 30 -32.57 0.80 -1.97
C ASP A 30 -32.17 1.32 -3.35
N ASN A 31 -32.19 2.64 -3.51
CA ASN A 31 -31.82 3.26 -4.77
C ASN A 31 -30.35 2.90 -5.04
N PRO A 32 -29.96 2.42 -6.24
CA PRO A 32 -28.57 2.02 -6.53
C PRO A 32 -27.53 3.13 -6.28
N LYS A 33 -27.97 4.38 -6.12
CA LYS A 33 -27.13 5.54 -5.74
C LYS A 33 -26.70 5.53 -4.28
N ASP A 34 -27.43 4.85 -3.40
CA ASP A 34 -27.21 4.87 -1.95
C ASP A 34 -26.37 3.67 -1.46
N GLN A 35 -26.08 2.72 -2.35
CA GLN A 35 -25.26 1.55 -2.01
C GLN A 35 -23.79 1.82 -2.30
N LYS A 36 -22.94 1.65 -1.28
CA LYS A 36 -21.49 1.67 -1.44
C LYS A 36 -21.07 0.58 -2.44
N PRO A 37 -20.30 0.91 -3.48
CA PRO A 37 -19.80 -0.10 -4.41
C PRO A 37 -18.82 -1.06 -3.71
N ASP A 38 -18.87 -2.33 -4.11
CA ASP A 38 -17.91 -3.34 -3.65
C ASP A 38 -16.48 -2.95 -4.07
N GLU A 39 -15.51 -3.09 -3.16
CA GLU A 39 -14.14 -2.66 -3.40
C GLU A 39 -13.45 -3.39 -4.56
N SER A 40 -13.86 -4.63 -4.87
CA SER A 40 -13.31 -5.40 -5.99
C SER A 40 -13.71 -4.82 -7.37
N ARG A 41 -14.56 -3.80 -7.39
CA ARG A 41 -14.79 -2.98 -8.59
C ARG A 41 -13.67 -1.99 -8.86
N PHE A 42 -12.81 -1.71 -7.90
CA PHE A 42 -11.66 -0.82 -8.09
C PHE A 42 -10.41 -1.64 -8.29
N THR A 43 -9.66 -1.34 -9.35
CA THR A 43 -8.38 -1.99 -9.64
C THR A 43 -7.27 -0.96 -9.54
N PRO A 44 -6.38 -1.05 -8.53
CA PRO A 44 -5.16 -0.27 -8.49
C PRO A 44 -4.20 -0.72 -9.60
N VAL A 45 -3.85 0.21 -10.48
CA VAL A 45 -2.91 -0.01 -11.58
C VAL A 45 -1.71 0.91 -11.37
N VAL A 46 -0.53 0.33 -11.17
CA VAL A 46 0.72 1.09 -11.14
C VAL A 46 1.01 1.56 -12.56
N ILE A 47 1.09 2.88 -12.75
CA ILE A 47 1.38 3.48 -14.05
C ILE A 47 2.79 4.07 -14.12
N ALA A 48 3.34 4.52 -12.99
CA ALA A 48 4.75 4.90 -12.86
C ALA A 48 5.28 4.35 -11.54
N ASP A 49 6.53 3.91 -11.50
CA ASP A 49 7.20 3.41 -10.31
C ASP A 49 8.64 3.93 -10.21
N ASN A 50 9.33 3.56 -9.12
CA ASN A 50 10.76 3.82 -8.92
C ASN A 50 11.12 5.32 -9.00
N LEU A 51 10.25 6.16 -8.43
CA LEU A 51 10.37 7.61 -8.34
C LEU A 51 11.30 8.03 -7.18
N ASP A 52 12.03 9.12 -7.33
CA ASP A 52 12.91 9.69 -6.30
C ASP A 52 12.20 10.85 -5.59
N GLU A 53 11.55 10.55 -4.47
CA GLU A 53 10.83 11.54 -3.66
C GLU A 53 9.78 12.32 -4.47
N PRO A 54 8.78 11.63 -5.07
CA PRO A 54 7.76 12.29 -5.88
C PRO A 54 6.87 13.19 -5.00
N MET A 55 6.50 14.37 -5.51
CA MET A 55 5.80 15.39 -4.73
C MET A 55 4.39 15.68 -5.25
N VAL A 56 4.24 15.94 -6.55
CA VAL A 56 2.99 16.37 -7.19
C VAL A 56 2.93 15.78 -8.59
N PHE A 57 1.71 15.54 -9.07
CA PHE A 57 1.47 15.15 -10.45
C PHE A 57 0.28 15.89 -11.08
N GLU A 58 0.23 15.88 -12.41
CA GLU A 58 -0.88 16.40 -13.23
C GLU A 58 -1.16 15.41 -14.37
N VAL A 59 -2.44 15.14 -14.67
CA VAL A 59 -2.85 14.11 -15.65
C VAL A 59 -3.66 14.74 -16.79
N LEU A 60 -3.28 14.41 -18.03
CA LEU A 60 -3.96 14.83 -19.24
C LEU A 60 -5.02 13.81 -19.69
N LYS A 61 -5.87 14.23 -20.62
CA LYS A 61 -7.00 13.42 -21.13
C LYS A 61 -6.58 12.12 -21.81
N ASP A 62 -5.40 12.09 -22.41
CA ASP A 62 -4.83 10.91 -23.06
C ASP A 62 -4.19 9.92 -22.07
N GLY A 63 -4.11 10.28 -20.78
CA GLY A 63 -3.45 9.50 -19.74
C GLY A 63 -1.98 9.85 -19.52
N THR A 64 -1.43 10.83 -20.26
CA THR A 64 -0.11 11.39 -19.99
C THR A 64 -0.11 12.00 -18.59
N ALA A 65 0.92 11.70 -17.80
CA ALA A 65 1.07 12.30 -16.47
C ALA A 65 2.40 13.02 -16.36
N TYR A 66 2.38 14.26 -15.88
CA TYR A 66 3.57 15.00 -15.47
C TYR A 66 3.78 14.83 -13.97
N ILE A 67 5.01 14.58 -13.55
CA ILE A 67 5.36 14.26 -12.16
C ILE A 67 6.58 15.08 -11.78
N ILE A 68 6.54 15.73 -10.61
CA ILE A 68 7.72 16.38 -10.04
C ILE A 68 8.28 15.60 -8.85
N GLU A 69 9.59 15.70 -8.68
CA GLU A 69 10.38 15.09 -7.61
C GLU A 69 11.05 16.17 -6.79
N ARG A 70 11.11 16.00 -5.46
CA ARG A 70 11.60 17.04 -4.53
C ARG A 70 12.99 17.55 -4.89
N LYS A 71 13.87 16.68 -5.39
CA LYS A 71 15.24 17.03 -5.81
C LYS A 71 15.32 17.78 -7.16
N GLY A 72 14.18 18.21 -7.73
CA GLY A 72 14.13 19.02 -8.94
C GLY A 72 13.79 18.27 -10.22
N GLY A 73 13.55 16.96 -10.16
CA GLY A 73 13.19 16.17 -11.34
C GLY A 73 11.79 16.55 -11.85
N PHE A 74 11.67 16.89 -13.13
CA PHE A 74 10.39 17.05 -13.81
C PHE A 74 10.25 15.97 -14.89
N LYS A 75 9.30 15.06 -14.70
CA LYS A 75 9.15 13.82 -15.46
C LYS A 75 7.81 13.76 -16.18
N LYS A 76 7.76 12.93 -17.22
CA LYS A 76 6.56 12.56 -17.96
C LYS A 76 6.40 11.05 -17.97
N TYR A 77 5.20 10.58 -17.68
CA TYR A 77 4.72 9.24 -18.00
C TYR A 77 3.98 9.27 -19.34
N ASP A 78 4.39 8.42 -20.26
CA ASP A 78 3.71 8.20 -21.54
C ASP A 78 2.84 6.93 -21.46
N PRO A 79 1.51 7.02 -21.63
CA PRO A 79 0.60 5.87 -21.51
C PRO A 79 0.70 4.90 -22.68
N ALA A 80 1.23 5.31 -23.85
CA ALA A 80 1.39 4.46 -25.02
C ALA A 80 2.60 3.54 -24.90
N THR A 81 3.74 4.09 -24.46
CA THR A 81 4.97 3.30 -24.24
C THR A 81 5.06 2.72 -22.82
N LYS A 82 4.26 3.24 -21.88
CA LYS A 82 4.30 2.96 -20.44
C LYS A 82 5.65 3.30 -19.80
N THR A 83 6.33 4.32 -20.31
CA THR A 83 7.65 4.72 -19.81
C THR A 83 7.59 6.06 -19.08
N VAL A 84 8.44 6.21 -18.06
CA VAL A 84 8.69 7.49 -17.39
C VAL A 84 10.01 8.06 -17.89
N SER A 85 9.98 9.29 -18.41
CA SER A 85 11.16 10.01 -18.90
C SER A 85 11.38 11.31 -18.12
N LEU A 86 12.64 11.64 -17.83
CA LEU A 86 13.03 12.95 -17.32
C LEU A 86 12.95 13.99 -18.43
N LEU A 87 12.18 15.05 -18.23
CA LEU A 87 12.06 16.17 -19.17
C LEU A 87 13.05 17.28 -18.84
N ALA A 88 13.19 17.61 -17.55
CA ALA A 88 14.08 18.65 -17.07
C ALA A 88 14.48 18.41 -15.62
N THR A 89 15.60 19.02 -15.21
CA THR A 89 16.00 19.13 -13.80
C THR A 89 16.01 20.61 -13.42
N ILE A 90 15.15 20.98 -12.48
CA ILE A 90 15.08 22.32 -11.90
C ILE A 90 16.12 22.42 -10.79
N PRO A 91 17.06 23.39 -10.83
CA PRO A 91 17.97 23.62 -9.72
C PRO A 91 17.19 24.07 -8.49
N VAL A 92 17.30 23.31 -7.40
CA VAL A 92 16.60 23.60 -6.15
C VAL A 92 17.53 23.44 -4.96
N ASN A 93 17.22 24.14 -3.87
CA ASN A 93 17.84 23.87 -2.58
C ASN A 93 17.05 22.77 -1.84
N THR A 94 17.75 21.85 -1.19
CA THR A 94 17.15 20.74 -0.42
C THR A 94 17.64 20.68 1.03
N LYS A 95 18.34 21.71 1.49
CA LYS A 95 19.07 21.70 2.76
C LYS A 95 18.94 23.00 3.53
N TYR A 96 19.02 22.92 4.85
CA TYR A 96 19.21 24.09 5.69
C TYR A 96 20.55 23.98 6.41
N THR A 97 21.09 25.11 6.86
CA THR A 97 22.30 25.17 7.69
C THR A 97 21.98 25.92 8.96
N SER A 98 22.05 25.24 10.10
CA SER A 98 21.69 25.85 11.39
C SER A 98 22.63 27.00 11.78
N ALA A 99 22.22 27.78 12.78
CA ALA A 99 23.06 28.85 13.34
C ALA A 99 24.42 28.34 13.84
N GLU A 100 24.50 27.06 14.22
CA GLU A 100 25.72 26.37 14.62
C GLU A 100 26.54 25.82 13.43
N GLY A 101 26.11 26.08 12.19
CA GLY A 101 26.80 25.66 10.97
C GLY A 101 26.52 24.21 10.54
N VAL A 102 25.53 23.54 11.14
CA VAL A 102 25.22 22.14 10.81
C VAL A 102 24.25 22.09 9.63
N SER A 103 24.69 21.48 8.52
CA SER A 103 23.84 21.28 7.34
C SER A 103 23.08 19.95 7.40
N ARG A 104 21.77 19.98 7.11
CA ARG A 104 20.87 18.81 7.06
C ARG A 104 19.88 18.92 5.90
N GLU A 105 19.32 17.78 5.51
CA GLU A 105 18.18 17.77 4.56
C GLU A 105 17.00 18.56 5.14
N ALA A 106 16.34 19.31 4.27
CA ALA A 106 15.13 20.08 4.53
C ALA A 106 13.98 19.51 3.69
N GLU A 107 12.75 19.76 4.11
CA GLU A 107 11.54 19.38 3.35
C GLU A 107 11.40 20.15 2.02
N GLU A 108 12.15 21.25 1.84
CA GLU A 108 12.10 22.07 0.64
C GLU A 108 12.80 21.44 -0.58
N GLY A 109 12.49 21.98 -1.76
CA GLY A 109 12.87 21.42 -3.06
C GLY A 109 11.94 21.92 -4.15
N LEU A 110 11.64 21.08 -5.14
CA LEU A 110 10.55 21.30 -6.11
C LEU A 110 9.24 20.74 -5.53
N MET A 111 8.30 21.64 -5.21
CA MET A 111 7.20 21.34 -4.29
C MET A 111 5.82 21.44 -4.91
N GLY A 112 5.65 22.32 -5.90
CA GLY A 112 4.38 22.54 -6.61
C GLY A 112 4.52 22.38 -8.11
N LEU A 113 3.52 21.74 -8.70
CA LEU A 113 3.29 21.62 -10.14
C LEU A 113 1.81 21.90 -10.38
N SER A 114 1.51 22.75 -11.36
CA SER A 114 0.15 22.86 -11.90
C SER A 114 0.20 23.21 -13.39
N LEU A 115 -0.75 22.68 -14.15
CA LEU A 115 -0.95 23.08 -15.55
C LEU A 115 -1.94 24.24 -15.59
N ASP A 116 -1.71 25.19 -16.49
CA ASP A 116 -2.68 26.27 -16.74
C ASP A 116 -4.04 25.68 -17.18
N PRO A 117 -5.19 26.25 -16.78
CA PRO A 117 -6.50 25.78 -17.24
C PRO A 117 -6.65 25.75 -18.78
N ASN A 118 -5.88 26.56 -19.50
CA ASN A 118 -5.79 26.59 -20.96
C ASN A 118 -4.53 25.88 -21.51
N PHE A 119 -3.92 24.95 -20.76
CA PHE A 119 -2.69 24.24 -21.14
C PHE A 119 -2.73 23.64 -22.55
N ALA A 120 -3.89 23.12 -22.99
CA ALA A 120 -4.07 22.58 -24.34
C ALA A 120 -3.86 23.61 -25.47
N LYS A 121 -3.80 24.91 -25.14
CA LYS A 121 -3.61 26.02 -26.08
C LYS A 121 -2.29 26.76 -25.83
N ASN A 122 -1.99 27.10 -24.58
CA ASN A 122 -0.84 27.92 -24.22
C ASN A 122 0.39 27.11 -23.79
N HIS A 123 0.22 25.84 -23.47
CA HIS A 123 1.27 24.95 -22.97
C HIS A 123 1.98 25.49 -21.72
N TRP A 124 1.28 26.25 -20.88
CA TRP A 124 1.88 26.85 -19.68
C TRP A 124 1.86 25.90 -18.48
N VAL A 125 3.02 25.80 -17.83
CA VAL A 125 3.23 25.03 -16.61
C VAL A 125 3.71 25.96 -15.50
N TYR A 126 3.14 25.80 -14.31
CA TYR A 126 3.55 26.54 -13.12
C TYR A 126 4.31 25.62 -12.17
N LEU A 127 5.47 26.08 -11.70
CA LEU A 127 6.34 25.36 -10.77
C LEU A 127 6.61 26.22 -9.54
N TYR A 128 6.46 25.64 -8.35
CA TYR A 128 6.80 26.30 -7.08
C TYR A 128 7.94 25.54 -6.38
N TYR A 129 9.04 26.22 -6.10
CA TYR A 129 10.25 25.57 -5.58
C TYR A 129 11.15 26.49 -4.75
N ALA A 130 12.05 25.86 -3.98
CA ALA A 130 13.08 26.55 -3.23
C ALA A 130 14.22 27.01 -4.14
N HIS A 131 14.45 28.32 -4.18
CA HIS A 131 15.49 28.91 -5.02
C HIS A 131 16.87 28.33 -4.64
N PRO A 132 17.76 27.96 -5.58
CA PRO A 132 18.95 27.19 -5.28
C PRO A 132 19.93 27.88 -4.29
N THR A 133 19.94 29.21 -4.24
CA THR A 133 20.92 29.98 -3.44
C THR A 133 20.27 31.00 -2.51
N GLU A 134 19.41 31.87 -3.03
CA GLU A 134 18.66 32.87 -2.25
C GLU A 134 17.64 32.24 -1.29
N LYS A 135 17.45 32.86 -0.12
CA LYS A 135 16.51 32.42 0.93
C LYS A 135 15.06 32.80 0.58
N LYS A 136 14.55 32.18 -0.48
CA LYS A 136 13.18 32.37 -0.97
C LYS A 136 12.66 31.11 -1.66
N HIS A 137 11.34 30.97 -1.67
CA HIS A 137 10.64 30.11 -2.60
C HIS A 137 10.08 30.95 -3.74
N ILE A 138 10.04 30.39 -4.94
CA ILE A 138 9.58 31.08 -6.14
C ILE A 138 8.51 30.27 -6.86
N LEU A 139 7.45 30.95 -7.28
CA LEU A 139 6.47 30.48 -8.24
C LEU A 139 6.89 30.98 -9.61
N THR A 140 7.03 30.07 -10.56
CA THR A 140 7.42 30.38 -11.94
C THR A 140 6.40 29.83 -12.92
N ARG A 141 6.30 30.47 -14.08
CA ARG A 141 5.56 29.96 -15.25
C ARG A 141 6.54 29.69 -16.39
N TRP A 142 6.34 28.57 -17.07
CA TRP A 142 7.14 28.10 -18.18
C TRP A 142 6.25 27.69 -19.35
N GLU A 143 6.81 27.66 -20.56
CA GLU A 143 6.21 26.99 -21.71
C GLU A 143 6.78 25.57 -21.84
N LEU A 144 5.91 24.58 -22.01
CA LEU A 144 6.27 23.17 -22.22
C LEU A 144 5.88 22.73 -23.63
N VAL A 145 6.85 22.70 -24.54
CA VAL A 145 6.63 22.35 -25.95
C VAL A 145 7.51 21.17 -26.33
N ASN A 146 6.94 20.19 -27.04
CA ASN A 146 7.64 18.96 -27.45
C ASN A 146 8.33 18.24 -26.28
N ASP A 147 7.62 18.14 -25.15
CA ASP A 147 8.12 17.54 -23.91
C ASP A 147 9.40 18.19 -23.34
N GLN A 148 9.61 19.48 -23.60
CA GLN A 148 10.73 20.24 -23.06
C GLN A 148 10.29 21.61 -22.54
N LEU A 149 10.86 22.01 -21.39
CA LEU A 149 10.72 23.39 -20.92
C LEU A 149 11.49 24.31 -21.88
N VAL A 150 10.78 25.24 -22.52
CA VAL A 150 11.36 26.14 -23.51
C VAL A 150 12.35 27.08 -22.82
N LYS A 151 13.61 27.02 -23.24
CA LYS A 151 14.69 27.83 -22.66
C LYS A 151 14.35 29.32 -22.80
N GLY A 152 14.42 30.05 -21.67
CA GLY A 152 14.13 31.49 -21.63
C GLY A 152 12.64 31.86 -21.55
N SER A 153 11.73 30.87 -21.55
CA SER A 153 10.29 31.10 -21.33
C SER A 153 9.94 31.33 -19.86
N GLU A 154 10.85 31.04 -18.93
CA GLU A 154 10.66 31.22 -17.49
C GLU A 154 10.24 32.65 -17.15
N LYS A 155 9.16 32.75 -16.37
CA LYS A 155 8.69 33.99 -15.74
C LYS A 155 8.53 33.75 -14.25
N VAL A 156 9.21 34.55 -13.42
CA VAL A 156 8.98 34.58 -11.98
C VAL A 156 7.67 35.33 -11.72
N VAL A 157 6.69 34.64 -11.14
CA VAL A 157 5.34 35.16 -10.88
C VAL A 157 5.24 35.72 -9.46
N LEU A 158 5.71 34.96 -8.48
CA LEU A 158 5.65 35.35 -7.08
C LEU A 158 6.88 34.84 -6.34
N GLU A 159 7.41 35.65 -5.43
CA GLU A 159 8.47 35.28 -4.51
C GLU A 159 7.96 35.31 -3.07
N VAL A 160 8.34 34.29 -2.30
CA VAL A 160 8.05 34.16 -0.87
C VAL A 160 9.37 34.09 -0.13
N THR A 161 9.65 35.06 0.72
CA THR A 161 10.84 35.05 1.59
C THR A 161 10.81 33.84 2.53
N THR A 162 11.95 33.19 2.72
CA THR A 162 12.11 32.07 3.65
C THR A 162 13.36 32.25 4.53
N GLN A 163 13.43 31.50 5.62
CA GLN A 163 14.66 31.26 6.37
C GLN A 163 15.29 29.91 5.93
N ARG A 164 16.59 29.75 6.19
CA ARG A 164 17.36 28.52 5.89
C ARG A 164 18.24 28.06 7.05
N GLU A 165 17.79 28.39 8.26
CA GLU A 165 18.44 28.08 9.53
C GLU A 165 17.84 26.86 10.19
N VAL A 166 16.55 26.60 9.94
CA VAL A 166 15.84 25.45 10.47
C VAL A 166 14.87 24.88 9.44
N CYS A 167 14.63 23.58 9.54
CA CYS A 167 13.43 22.96 8.98
C CYS A 167 12.22 23.37 9.86
N CYS A 168 10.99 23.54 9.37
CA CYS A 168 10.36 22.77 8.30
C CYS A 168 9.17 23.54 7.66
N HIS A 169 8.35 22.82 6.88
CA HIS A 169 7.04 23.22 6.34
C HIS A 169 7.09 24.21 5.18
N THR A 170 6.91 23.67 3.98
CA THR A 170 7.05 24.41 2.73
C THR A 170 5.71 24.71 2.06
N GLY A 171 4.69 23.87 2.25
CA GLY A 171 3.46 23.90 1.44
C GLY A 171 3.72 23.48 -0.01
N GLY A 172 3.19 24.22 -0.98
CA GLY A 172 3.35 23.98 -2.42
C GLY A 172 2.17 23.28 -3.10
N GLY A 173 1.04 23.09 -2.40
CA GLY A 173 -0.22 22.68 -3.03
C GLY A 173 -0.79 23.79 -3.90
N MET A 174 -1.29 23.42 -5.08
CA MET A 174 -1.81 24.38 -6.07
C MET A 174 -3.13 23.88 -6.67
N THR A 175 -4.07 24.79 -6.90
CA THR A 175 -5.32 24.51 -7.63
C THR A 175 -5.88 25.77 -8.25
N TRP A 176 -6.85 25.62 -9.16
CA TRP A 176 -7.46 26.73 -9.90
C TRP A 176 -8.95 26.80 -9.62
N ASP A 177 -9.49 28.01 -9.49
CA ASP A 177 -10.93 28.22 -9.56
C ASP A 177 -11.41 28.37 -11.01
N LYS A 178 -12.74 28.35 -11.20
CA LYS A 178 -13.37 28.51 -12.52
C LYS A 178 -13.15 29.88 -13.17
N ALA A 179 -12.71 30.88 -12.41
CA ALA A 179 -12.38 32.21 -12.89
C ALA A 179 -10.90 32.33 -13.30
N GLY A 180 -10.12 31.24 -13.23
CA GLY A 180 -8.71 31.23 -13.60
C GLY A 180 -7.80 31.81 -12.52
N ASN A 181 -8.26 31.90 -11.26
CA ASN A 181 -7.39 32.29 -10.16
C ASN A 181 -6.63 31.08 -9.62
N LEU A 182 -5.34 31.26 -9.42
CA LEU A 182 -4.45 30.27 -8.84
C LEU A 182 -4.44 30.41 -7.31
N TYR A 183 -4.67 29.28 -6.64
CA TYR A 183 -4.46 29.13 -5.21
C TYR A 183 -3.12 28.43 -4.96
N LEU A 184 -2.37 28.91 -3.96
CA LEU A 184 -1.06 28.35 -3.58
C LEU A 184 -0.96 28.24 -2.06
N THR A 185 -0.58 27.07 -1.55
CA THR A 185 -0.25 26.91 -0.13
C THR A 185 1.19 27.28 0.15
N VAL A 186 1.40 27.99 1.26
CA VAL A 186 2.72 28.38 1.75
C VAL A 186 2.81 28.02 3.22
N GLY A 187 3.75 27.13 3.56
CA GLY A 187 4.04 26.76 4.94
C GLY A 187 4.55 27.92 5.78
N ASN A 188 4.50 27.78 7.11
CA ASN A 188 4.97 28.80 8.06
C ASN A 188 6.50 29.04 7.98
N ASN A 189 7.25 28.04 7.54
CA ASN A 189 8.71 28.05 7.42
C ASN A 189 9.41 28.40 8.75
N THR A 190 8.95 27.78 9.84
CA THR A 190 9.38 28.04 11.23
C THR A 190 9.80 26.74 11.92
N GLY A 191 10.80 26.81 12.81
CA GLY A 191 11.35 25.66 13.53
C GLY A 191 10.42 25.09 14.60
N ASN A 192 10.35 23.76 14.71
CA ASN A 192 9.53 23.08 15.72
C ASN A 192 10.00 23.39 17.16
N GLN A 193 9.04 23.53 18.09
CA GLN A 193 9.26 23.79 19.52
C GLN A 193 8.37 22.92 20.40
N GLN A 194 8.71 22.81 21.70
CA GLN A 194 7.92 22.05 22.67
C GLN A 194 6.65 22.79 23.15
N ALA A 195 6.67 24.13 23.15
CA ALA A 195 5.53 24.98 23.50
C ALA A 195 5.08 25.77 22.27
N ALA A 196 4.24 26.79 22.46
CA ALA A 196 3.80 27.69 21.40
C ALA A 196 4.98 28.28 20.60
N GLN A 197 4.85 28.39 19.27
CA GLN A 197 5.87 29.00 18.40
C GLN A 197 5.85 30.53 18.53
N THR A 198 6.25 31.02 19.70
CA THR A 198 6.20 32.43 20.13
C THR A 198 7.55 32.90 20.70
N ASP A 199 8.69 32.41 20.16
CA ASP A 199 10.03 32.74 20.66
C ASP A 199 10.49 34.14 20.21
N GLU A 200 10.10 35.16 20.97
CA GLU A 200 10.37 36.57 20.68
C GLU A 200 11.81 37.03 21.01
N ARG A 201 12.68 36.13 21.47
CA ARG A 201 14.05 36.51 21.88
C ARG A 201 14.87 36.99 20.67
N PRO A 202 15.84 37.91 20.87
CA PRO A 202 16.74 38.34 19.78
C PRO A 202 17.44 37.17 19.10
N GLY A 203 17.45 37.16 17.76
CA GLY A 203 18.05 36.09 16.95
C GLY A 203 17.23 34.79 16.87
N ARG A 204 15.98 34.80 17.36
CA ARG A 204 15.09 33.61 17.37
C ARG A 204 13.86 33.75 16.48
N ALA A 205 13.84 34.74 15.58
CA ALA A 205 12.71 34.97 14.67
C ALA A 205 12.29 33.73 13.87
N SER A 206 13.22 32.85 13.49
CA SER A 206 12.95 31.55 12.81
C SER A 206 12.13 30.55 13.65
N TRP A 207 11.72 30.91 14.87
CA TRP A 207 10.86 30.14 15.77
C TRP A 207 9.63 30.93 16.29
N ASP A 208 9.38 32.14 15.77
CA ASP A 208 8.24 32.98 16.16
C ASP A 208 7.23 33.11 15.02
N ASP A 209 6.18 32.30 15.06
CA ASP A 209 5.13 32.31 14.04
C ASP A 209 4.16 33.48 14.15
N GLN A 210 4.25 34.26 15.21
CA GLN A 210 3.50 35.50 15.34
C GLN A 210 3.95 36.52 14.28
N GLY A 211 5.24 36.50 13.89
CA GLY A 211 5.78 37.30 12.80
C GLY A 211 5.50 36.74 11.40
N HIS A 212 4.94 35.53 11.30
CA HIS A 212 4.78 34.77 10.05
C HIS A 212 3.33 34.34 9.82
N ALA A 213 2.95 33.13 10.27
CA ALA A 213 1.60 32.60 10.13
C ALA A 213 0.53 33.57 10.65
N GLY A 214 0.77 34.19 11.81
CA GLY A 214 -0.10 35.18 12.46
C GLY A 214 0.06 36.63 11.96
N ASN A 215 0.99 36.90 11.05
CA ASN A 215 1.25 38.23 10.50
C ASN A 215 0.47 38.44 9.20
N THR A 216 -0.34 39.51 9.15
CA THR A 216 -1.16 39.86 7.98
C THR A 216 -0.34 40.46 6.83
N ASN A 217 0.91 40.84 7.08
CA ASN A 217 1.83 41.43 6.12
C ASN A 217 2.97 40.48 5.67
N ASP A 218 2.82 39.17 5.92
CA ASP A 218 3.76 38.12 5.51
C ASP A 218 3.02 37.03 4.71
N LEU A 219 3.70 36.38 3.75
CA LEU A 219 3.11 35.35 2.90
C LEU A 219 3.27 33.92 3.44
N ARG A 220 4.08 33.71 4.49
CA ARG A 220 4.28 32.41 5.13
C ARG A 220 3.11 32.04 6.03
N GLY A 221 2.78 30.75 6.07
CA GLY A 221 1.63 30.22 6.81
C GLY A 221 0.30 30.71 6.26
N LYS A 222 0.17 30.74 4.92
CA LYS A 222 -0.98 31.30 4.18
C LYS A 222 -1.44 30.33 3.08
N ILE A 223 -2.70 30.47 2.70
CA ILE A 223 -3.15 30.09 1.36
C ILE A 223 -3.37 31.37 0.57
N LEU A 224 -2.64 31.51 -0.53
CA LEU A 224 -2.67 32.68 -1.40
C LEU A 224 -3.64 32.46 -2.55
N ARG A 225 -4.25 33.53 -3.06
CA ARG A 225 -5.08 33.53 -4.27
C ARG A 225 -4.71 34.72 -5.16
N ILE A 226 -4.21 34.44 -6.35
CA ILE A 226 -3.79 35.44 -7.35
C ILE A 226 -4.37 35.09 -8.73
N HIS A 227 -4.37 36.05 -9.65
CA HIS A 227 -4.66 35.79 -11.07
C HIS A 227 -3.39 36.00 -11.90
N PRO A 228 -2.67 34.94 -12.29
CA PRO A 228 -1.46 35.07 -13.08
C PRO A 228 -1.72 35.64 -14.49
N GLU A 229 -0.81 36.48 -14.97
CA GLU A 229 -0.92 37.14 -16.28
C GLU A 229 0.08 36.58 -17.32
N PRO A 230 -0.21 36.75 -18.64
CA PRO A 230 0.64 36.28 -19.73
C PRO A 230 2.06 36.84 -19.79
N ASP A 231 2.40 37.88 -19.06
CA ASP A 231 3.76 38.44 -19.00
C ASP A 231 4.56 37.93 -17.78
N GLY A 232 3.91 37.19 -16.87
CA GLY A 232 4.47 36.74 -15.62
C GLY A 232 4.10 37.60 -14.41
N SER A 233 3.44 38.74 -14.61
CA SER A 233 2.83 39.48 -13.51
C SER A 233 1.58 38.76 -12.98
N TYR A 234 0.92 39.33 -11.99
CA TYR A 234 -0.38 38.85 -11.53
C TYR A 234 -1.26 40.02 -11.06
N THR A 235 -2.56 39.80 -11.12
CA THR A 235 -3.55 40.68 -10.51
C THR A 235 -4.11 40.07 -9.21
N ILE A 236 -4.72 40.92 -8.37
CA ILE A 236 -5.34 40.50 -7.11
C ILE A 236 -6.83 40.29 -7.35
N PRO A 237 -7.36 39.06 -7.20
CA PRO A 237 -8.78 38.81 -7.29
C PRO A 237 -9.57 39.50 -6.17
N GLU A 238 -10.79 39.94 -6.47
CA GLU A 238 -11.70 40.42 -5.43
C GLU A 238 -12.10 39.28 -4.47
N GLY A 239 -12.40 39.66 -3.22
CA GLY A 239 -12.83 38.71 -2.20
C GLY A 239 -11.70 37.89 -1.58
N ASN A 240 -10.45 38.35 -1.63
CA ASN A 240 -9.40 37.90 -0.71
C ASN A 240 -9.63 38.45 0.71
N LEU A 241 -8.92 37.91 1.71
CA LEU A 241 -9.11 38.26 3.11
C LEU A 241 -8.88 39.75 3.38
N TYR A 242 -7.92 40.34 2.66
CA TYR A 242 -7.60 41.76 2.75
C TYR A 242 -7.77 42.44 1.38
N PRO A 243 -8.60 43.48 1.27
CA PRO A 243 -8.71 44.25 0.04
C PRO A 243 -7.38 44.89 -0.38
N LYS A 244 -7.15 45.01 -1.70
CA LYS A 244 -5.97 45.68 -2.25
C LYS A 244 -5.84 47.11 -1.70
N GLY A 245 -4.63 47.46 -1.24
CA GLY A 245 -4.33 48.78 -0.66
C GLY A 245 -4.60 48.90 0.84
N THR A 246 -5.12 47.85 1.49
CA THR A 246 -5.26 47.83 2.95
C THR A 246 -3.88 47.89 3.62
N ALA A 247 -3.62 48.94 4.39
CA ALA A 247 -2.33 49.15 5.04
C ALA A 247 -1.96 47.99 5.98
N LYS A 248 -0.67 47.64 6.04
CA LYS A 248 -0.13 46.54 6.86
C LYS A 248 -0.71 45.16 6.53
N THR A 249 -1.14 44.94 5.29
CA THR A 249 -1.65 43.64 4.85
C THR A 249 -1.11 43.28 3.47
N ARG A 250 -1.08 41.97 3.20
CA ARG A 250 -0.80 41.41 1.88
C ARG A 250 -2.11 41.01 1.19
N PRO A 251 -2.48 41.64 0.06
CA PRO A 251 -3.76 41.38 -0.60
C PRO A 251 -3.83 40.02 -1.31
N GLU A 252 -2.70 39.30 -1.44
CA GLU A 252 -2.62 37.94 -1.97
C GLU A 252 -3.26 36.91 -1.02
N ILE A 253 -3.42 37.23 0.27
CA ILE A 253 -3.88 36.30 1.31
C ILE A 253 -5.37 36.00 1.13
N TYR A 254 -5.70 34.73 0.82
CA TYR A 254 -7.07 34.22 0.89
C TYR A 254 -7.38 33.67 2.28
N SER A 255 -6.45 32.93 2.88
CA SER A 255 -6.56 32.51 4.28
C SER A 255 -5.20 32.57 4.99
N MET A 256 -5.25 32.76 6.30
CA MET A 256 -4.06 32.88 7.16
C MET A 256 -4.13 32.00 8.39
N GLY A 257 -3.05 31.97 9.16
CA GLY A 257 -2.99 31.20 10.41
C GLY A 257 -2.82 29.71 10.16
N HIS A 258 -1.92 29.35 9.24
CA HIS A 258 -1.58 27.96 8.94
C HIS A 258 -0.15 27.61 9.34
N ARG A 259 0.09 26.36 9.71
CA ARG A 259 1.40 25.78 10.00
C ARG A 259 1.99 25.16 8.73
N ASN A 260 1.32 24.16 8.17
CA ASN A 260 1.74 23.44 6.97
C ASN A 260 0.52 22.96 6.15
N PRO A 261 -0.14 23.88 5.41
CA PRO A 261 -1.24 23.54 4.52
C PRO A 261 -0.70 22.79 3.29
N TRP A 262 -1.14 21.55 3.09
CA TRP A 262 -0.49 20.61 2.17
C TRP A 262 -1.12 20.55 0.78
N ARG A 263 -2.04 19.62 0.49
CA ARG A 263 -2.77 19.56 -0.81
C ARG A 263 -4.12 20.23 -0.69
N ILE A 264 -4.47 20.99 -1.72
CA ILE A 264 -5.68 21.80 -1.78
C ILE A 264 -6.56 21.41 -2.96
N SER A 265 -7.86 21.59 -2.79
CA SER A 265 -8.85 21.43 -3.86
C SER A 265 -9.97 22.44 -3.68
N ILE A 266 -10.57 22.83 -4.79
CA ILE A 266 -11.78 23.65 -4.81
C ILE A 266 -12.93 22.77 -5.27
N ASP A 267 -14.00 22.76 -4.50
CA ASP A 267 -15.25 22.16 -4.92
C ASP A 267 -15.82 22.97 -6.10
N SER A 268 -15.95 22.31 -7.24
CA SER A 268 -16.41 22.94 -8.49
C SER A 268 -17.86 23.41 -8.44
N LYS A 269 -18.68 22.91 -7.50
CA LYS A 269 -20.09 23.28 -7.32
C LYS A 269 -20.27 24.41 -6.33
N THR A 270 -19.60 24.34 -5.18
CA THR A 270 -19.79 25.31 -4.09
C THR A 270 -18.77 26.44 -4.12
N GLY A 271 -17.59 26.22 -4.72
CA GLY A 271 -16.45 27.13 -4.65
C GLY A 271 -15.70 27.07 -3.31
N TYR A 272 -16.06 26.15 -2.42
CA TYR A 272 -15.37 25.98 -1.14
C TYR A 272 -13.98 25.39 -1.34
N LEU A 273 -13.02 25.88 -0.56
CA LEU A 273 -11.63 25.41 -0.55
C LEU A 273 -11.46 24.34 0.54
N TYR A 274 -10.76 23.25 0.22
CA TYR A 274 -10.47 22.15 1.15
C TYR A 274 -8.98 21.83 1.17
N TRP A 275 -8.43 21.43 2.32
CA TRP A 275 -7.02 21.05 2.44
C TRP A 275 -6.71 20.15 3.64
N GLY A 276 -5.55 19.48 3.59
CA GLY A 276 -4.92 18.89 4.78
C GLY A 276 -3.92 19.83 5.42
N GLU A 277 -3.92 19.88 6.76
CA GLU A 277 -3.06 20.73 7.60
C GLU A 277 -2.28 19.85 8.57
N VAL A 278 -0.95 19.91 8.51
CA VAL A 278 -0.08 19.16 9.43
C VAL A 278 0.19 20.00 10.67
N GLY A 279 -0.31 19.54 11.82
CA GLY A 279 -0.18 20.23 13.09
C GLY A 279 1.09 19.89 13.87
N PRO A 280 1.23 20.40 15.10
CA PRO A 280 2.42 20.19 15.90
C PRO A 280 2.51 18.76 16.49
N ASP A 281 3.71 18.41 16.89
CA ASP A 281 4.02 17.17 17.59
C ASP A 281 3.85 17.31 19.10
N ALA A 282 2.70 16.86 19.62
CA ALA A 282 2.49 16.70 21.05
C ALA A 282 1.51 15.56 21.32
N ASN A 283 1.84 14.69 22.28
CA ASN A 283 1.05 13.49 22.59
C ASN A 283 -0.09 13.77 23.58
N GLU A 284 0.12 14.71 24.50
CA GLU A 284 -0.72 14.95 25.66
C GLU A 284 -0.93 16.44 25.87
N ASP A 285 -2.04 16.80 26.50
CA ASP A 285 -2.29 18.17 26.94
C ASP A 285 -1.40 18.47 28.16
N THR A 286 -0.77 19.64 28.17
CA THR A 286 0.14 20.08 29.22
C THR A 286 -0.10 21.55 29.57
N GLU A 287 0.58 22.05 30.61
CA GLU A 287 0.52 23.47 30.98
C GLU A 287 1.10 24.41 29.90
N ILE A 288 1.96 23.91 29.00
CA ILE A 288 2.61 24.69 27.93
C ILE A 288 1.88 24.59 26.59
N GLY A 289 0.83 23.76 26.48
CA GLY A 289 0.05 23.63 25.26
C GLY A 289 -0.80 22.36 25.20
N PRO A 290 -1.82 22.33 24.33
CA PRO A 290 -2.60 21.13 24.05
C PRO A 290 -1.76 20.06 23.35
N ARG A 291 -2.26 18.82 23.36
CA ARG A 291 -1.80 17.79 22.42
C ARG A 291 -2.01 18.29 20.99
N GLY A 292 -1.13 17.87 20.08
CA GLY A 292 -1.22 18.34 18.70
C GLY A 292 -2.42 17.74 17.98
N TYR A 293 -2.85 18.37 16.90
CA TYR A 293 -3.90 17.90 15.99
C TYR A 293 -3.49 18.14 14.55
N ASP A 294 -3.64 17.14 13.69
CA ASP A 294 -3.73 17.39 12.26
C ASP A 294 -5.17 17.69 11.89
N GLU A 295 -5.37 18.39 10.79
CA GLU A 295 -6.69 18.85 10.37
C GLU A 295 -6.94 18.57 8.89
N LEU A 296 -8.19 18.27 8.59
CA LEU A 296 -8.74 18.32 7.23
C LEU A 296 -9.75 19.47 7.24
N ASN A 297 -9.38 20.58 6.62
CA ASN A 297 -10.05 21.87 6.76
C ASN A 297 -10.86 22.26 5.52
N GLN A 298 -11.79 23.20 5.76
CA GLN A 298 -12.67 23.78 4.75
C GLN A 298 -12.76 25.30 4.96
N ALA A 299 -12.64 26.07 3.88
CA ALA A 299 -12.89 27.50 3.86
C ALA A 299 -14.02 27.82 2.88
N ARG A 300 -15.20 28.15 3.44
CA ARG A 300 -16.37 28.63 2.68
C ARG A 300 -16.22 30.08 2.20
N LYS A 301 -15.31 30.81 2.83
CA LYS A 301 -14.92 32.19 2.55
C LYS A 301 -13.50 32.43 3.09
N PRO A 302 -12.82 33.52 2.70
CA PRO A 302 -11.56 33.94 3.32
C PRO A 302 -11.63 33.99 4.85
N GLY A 303 -10.54 33.62 5.53
CA GLY A 303 -10.53 33.57 6.99
C GLY A 303 -9.18 33.32 7.64
N ASN A 304 -9.15 33.43 8.97
CA ASN A 304 -8.01 33.12 9.83
C ASN A 304 -8.24 31.75 10.48
N PHE A 305 -7.27 30.83 10.39
CA PHE A 305 -7.36 29.45 10.90
C PHE A 305 -6.49 29.22 12.16
N GLY A 306 -6.00 30.30 12.76
CA GLY A 306 -5.66 30.32 14.19
C GLY A 306 -4.22 29.99 14.58
N TRP A 307 -3.44 29.29 13.75
CA TRP A 307 -2.03 29.04 14.05
C TRP A 307 -1.23 30.36 14.18
N PRO A 308 -0.33 30.54 15.17
CA PRO A 308 0.20 29.55 16.12
C PRO A 308 -0.51 29.45 17.48
N TRP A 309 -1.59 30.21 17.70
CA TRP A 309 -2.23 30.24 19.02
C TRP A 309 -3.29 29.18 19.20
N PHE A 310 -3.85 28.64 18.11
CA PHE A 310 -4.91 27.65 18.14
C PHE A 310 -4.62 26.49 17.18
N VAL A 311 -5.08 25.30 17.56
CA VAL A 311 -5.17 24.11 16.71
C VAL A 311 -6.50 23.41 16.98
N GLY A 312 -6.90 22.53 16.06
CA GLY A 312 -8.17 21.82 16.13
C GLY A 312 -9.33 22.81 16.27
N ASN A 313 -10.32 22.41 17.05
CA ASN A 313 -11.49 23.25 17.29
C ASN A 313 -11.24 24.21 18.47
N ASP A 314 -10.39 25.21 18.23
CA ASP A 314 -9.99 26.27 19.17
C ASP A 314 -9.18 25.81 20.40
N GLN A 315 -8.43 24.71 20.31
CA GLN A 315 -7.51 24.33 21.38
C GLN A 315 -6.36 25.35 21.44
N ALA A 316 -6.41 26.22 22.45
CA ALA A 316 -5.50 27.34 22.58
C ALA A 316 -4.18 26.98 23.30
N PHE A 317 -3.07 27.35 22.67
CA PHE A 317 -1.76 27.42 23.29
C PHE A 317 -1.65 28.66 24.18
N PRO A 318 -1.12 28.53 25.41
CA PRO A 318 -0.65 29.71 26.13
C PRO A 318 0.51 30.33 25.35
N VAL A 319 0.60 31.66 25.32
CA VAL A 319 1.84 32.30 24.85
C VAL A 319 2.97 31.82 25.75
N PHE A 320 4.09 31.40 25.18
CA PHE A 320 5.21 30.91 25.98
C PHE A 320 6.32 31.94 26.00
N ASP A 321 6.66 32.44 27.19
CA ASP A 321 7.80 33.32 27.38
C ASP A 321 9.07 32.46 27.51
N TYR A 322 9.84 32.40 26.43
CA TYR A 322 11.10 31.67 26.35
C TYR A 322 12.27 32.32 27.11
N ALA A 323 12.15 33.58 27.54
CA ALA A 323 13.14 34.21 28.38
C ALA A 323 12.99 33.79 29.85
N THR A 324 11.75 33.64 30.33
CA THR A 324 11.46 33.22 31.70
C THR A 324 11.08 31.74 31.83
N ASN A 325 10.89 31.05 30.70
CA ASN A 325 10.45 29.65 30.59
C ASN A 325 9.10 29.40 31.28
N LYS A 326 8.13 30.27 31.04
CA LYS A 326 6.80 30.22 31.65
C LYS A 326 5.67 30.37 30.62
N PRO A 327 4.57 29.60 30.75
CA PRO A 327 3.36 29.89 30.02
C PRO A 327 2.71 31.18 30.56
N LEU A 328 2.19 31.98 29.64
CA LEU A 328 1.40 33.18 29.89
C LEU A 328 -0.06 32.94 29.50
N ASP A 329 -0.86 34.00 29.44
CA ASP A 329 -2.27 33.93 29.07
C ASP A 329 -2.48 33.41 27.64
N LYS A 330 -3.55 32.62 27.48
CA LYS A 330 -4.06 32.17 26.18
C LYS A 330 -4.72 33.33 25.44
N LYS A 331 -4.67 33.30 24.11
CA LYS A 331 -5.36 34.30 23.27
C LYS A 331 -6.86 34.00 23.17
N ASN A 332 -7.66 35.04 22.87
CA ASN A 332 -9.08 34.91 22.57
C ASN A 332 -9.28 34.66 21.06
N PRO A 333 -9.88 33.53 20.63
CA PRO A 333 -10.06 33.23 19.20
C PRO A 333 -11.01 34.21 18.49
N GLN A 334 -11.90 34.90 19.20
CA GLN A 334 -12.81 35.88 18.61
C GLN A 334 -12.19 37.27 18.45
N LYS A 335 -11.09 37.54 19.17
CA LYS A 335 -10.40 38.83 19.14
C LYS A 335 -8.91 38.64 19.46
N THR A 336 -8.19 38.00 18.55
CA THR A 336 -6.79 37.67 18.76
C THR A 336 -5.91 38.91 18.59
N ILE A 337 -5.02 39.16 19.56
CA ILE A 337 -4.09 40.29 19.57
C ILE A 337 -2.65 39.80 19.36
N ASN A 338 -2.04 40.23 18.26
CA ASN A 338 -0.66 39.96 17.88
C ASN A 338 0.24 41.17 18.19
N ASN A 339 0.85 41.12 19.37
CA ASN A 339 1.79 42.13 19.86
C ASN A 339 3.26 41.71 19.70
N SER A 340 3.55 40.66 18.91
CA SER A 340 4.92 40.20 18.71
C SER A 340 5.79 41.35 18.17
N PRO A 341 7.04 41.48 18.62
CA PRO A 341 7.99 42.43 18.06
C PRO A 341 8.31 42.15 16.59
N ASN A 342 8.06 40.92 16.11
CA ASN A 342 8.25 40.52 14.71
C ASN A 342 7.01 40.74 13.84
N ASN A 343 5.88 41.22 14.40
CA ASN A 343 4.67 41.50 13.65
C ASN A 343 4.76 42.85 12.93
N THR A 344 4.77 42.82 11.60
CA THR A 344 4.71 44.01 10.74
C THR A 344 3.29 44.29 10.22
N GLY A 345 2.33 43.44 10.57
CA GLY A 345 0.94 43.48 10.13
C GLY A 345 -0.01 44.20 11.09
N LEU A 346 -1.27 43.82 11.01
CA LEU A 346 -2.32 44.26 11.94
C LEU A 346 -2.08 43.64 13.33
N THR A 347 -2.40 44.43 14.35
CA THR A 347 -2.32 43.98 15.75
C THR A 347 -3.56 43.20 16.15
N GLU A 348 -4.75 43.64 15.72
CA GLU A 348 -6.01 42.93 15.95
C GLU A 348 -6.32 42.08 14.71
N LEU A 349 -6.44 40.77 14.90
CA LEU A 349 -6.65 39.81 13.82
C LEU A 349 -8.13 39.46 13.66
N PRO A 350 -8.56 39.04 12.45
CA PRO A 350 -9.88 38.47 12.24
C PRO A 350 -10.14 37.27 13.17
N PRO A 351 -11.41 37.01 13.55
CA PRO A 351 -11.79 35.84 14.32
C PRO A 351 -11.30 34.54 13.67
N VAL A 352 -10.93 33.58 14.52
CA VAL A 352 -10.52 32.24 14.10
C VAL A 352 -11.74 31.47 13.57
N ALA A 353 -11.57 30.84 12.42
CA ALA A 353 -12.53 29.93 11.81
C ALA A 353 -12.35 28.52 12.39
N PRO A 354 -13.45 27.76 12.57
CA PRO A 354 -13.38 26.42 13.13
C PRO A 354 -12.74 25.42 12.15
N SER A 355 -12.00 24.45 12.68
CA SER A 355 -11.49 23.33 11.90
C SER A 355 -12.59 22.33 11.56
N PHE A 356 -12.59 21.83 10.33
CA PHE A 356 -13.67 20.98 9.82
C PHE A 356 -13.60 19.55 10.40
N ILE A 357 -12.46 18.88 10.25
CA ILE A 357 -12.12 17.61 10.91
C ILE A 357 -10.72 17.76 11.54
N TYR A 358 -10.53 17.27 12.76
CA TYR A 358 -9.26 17.35 13.49
C TYR A 358 -9.02 16.08 14.29
N TYR A 359 -7.76 15.62 14.37
CA TYR A 359 -7.46 14.34 15.03
C TYR A 359 -6.07 14.26 15.71
N PRO A 360 -6.01 13.67 16.92
CA PRO A 360 -4.77 13.51 17.67
C PRO A 360 -3.89 12.36 17.12
N TYR A 361 -2.69 12.18 17.69
CA TYR A 361 -1.89 10.96 17.50
C TYR A 361 -2.63 9.74 18.05
N GLY A 362 -3.28 9.90 19.21
CA GLY A 362 -4.19 8.90 19.77
C GLY A 362 -5.50 8.79 18.99
N VAL A 363 -6.45 8.09 19.57
CA VAL A 363 -7.79 7.92 18.98
C VAL A 363 -8.58 9.22 19.06
N SER A 364 -9.24 9.59 17.97
CA SER A 364 -10.21 10.68 17.98
C SER A 364 -11.58 10.17 18.43
N GLU A 365 -12.11 10.68 19.53
CA GLU A 365 -13.47 10.32 19.99
C GLU A 365 -14.55 10.81 19.01
N LYS A 366 -14.32 11.97 18.39
CA LYS A 366 -15.26 12.58 17.42
C LYS A 366 -15.16 11.94 16.03
N PHE A 367 -13.95 11.54 15.63
CA PHE A 367 -13.68 11.01 14.29
C PHE A 367 -12.90 9.68 14.34
N PRO A 368 -13.45 8.62 14.96
CA PRO A 368 -12.67 7.40 15.25
C PRO A 368 -12.09 6.71 14.01
N LEU A 369 -12.73 6.85 12.84
CA LEU A 369 -12.29 6.20 11.60
C LEU A 369 -10.94 6.69 11.07
N VAL A 370 -10.50 7.90 11.46
CA VAL A 370 -9.16 8.43 11.10
C VAL A 370 -8.02 7.61 11.74
N GLY A 371 -8.34 6.76 12.72
CA GLY A 371 -7.41 5.89 13.42
C GLY A 371 -6.49 6.65 14.39
N SER A 372 -5.39 5.99 14.77
CA SER A 372 -4.32 6.54 15.62
C SER A 372 -2.93 6.26 15.02
N GLY A 373 -1.87 6.70 15.71
CA GLY A 373 -0.48 6.61 15.28
C GLY A 373 0.02 7.88 14.60
N SER A 374 1.18 7.77 13.93
CA SER A 374 1.72 8.87 13.11
C SER A 374 0.65 9.42 12.19
N ARG A 375 0.69 10.73 11.94
CA ARG A 375 -0.31 11.46 11.18
C ARG A 375 0.37 12.51 10.32
N SER A 376 -0.20 12.76 9.16
CA SER A 376 0.16 13.87 8.29
C SER A 376 -0.99 14.05 7.32
N ALA A 377 -1.94 14.93 7.68
CA ALA A 377 -3.12 15.21 6.87
C ALA A 377 -2.71 15.78 5.50
N THR A 378 -3.05 15.07 4.43
CA THR A 378 -2.65 15.44 3.06
C THR A 378 -3.74 16.25 2.36
N GLY A 379 -5.00 15.82 2.48
CA GLY A 379 -6.13 16.35 1.70
C GLY A 379 -6.50 15.47 0.50
N GLY A 380 -7.16 16.04 -0.50
CA GLY A 380 -7.55 15.34 -1.73
C GLY A 380 -8.73 16.00 -2.46
N PRO A 381 -9.28 15.37 -3.53
CA PRO A 381 -10.27 16.00 -4.40
C PRO A 381 -11.72 15.76 -3.95
N ILE A 382 -12.62 16.66 -4.32
CA ILE A 382 -14.08 16.46 -4.21
C ILE A 382 -14.54 15.83 -5.52
N TYR A 383 -15.34 14.77 -5.44
CA TYR A 383 -15.83 14.09 -6.63
C TYR A 383 -17.16 14.67 -7.09
N HIS A 384 -17.17 15.25 -8.28
CA HIS A 384 -18.38 15.54 -9.03
C HIS A 384 -18.30 14.91 -10.41
N ARG A 385 -19.26 14.05 -10.75
CA ARG A 385 -19.27 13.39 -12.05
C ARG A 385 -19.33 14.38 -13.21
N SER A 386 -19.92 15.56 -13.00
CA SER A 386 -20.02 16.61 -14.02
C SER A 386 -18.70 17.31 -14.34
N ASP A 387 -17.65 17.10 -13.55
CA ASP A 387 -16.36 17.77 -13.76
C ASP A 387 -15.55 17.10 -14.88
N PHE A 388 -15.97 15.90 -15.28
CA PHE A 388 -15.34 15.13 -16.34
C PHE A 388 -16.20 15.15 -17.61
N LYS A 389 -15.58 15.50 -18.74
CA LYS A 389 -16.23 15.47 -20.05
C LYS A 389 -16.03 14.11 -20.71
N ASP A 390 -17.12 13.33 -20.78
CA ASP A 390 -17.15 11.97 -21.33
C ASP A 390 -16.12 11.03 -20.68
N PRO A 391 -16.12 10.89 -19.34
CA PRO A 391 -15.14 10.08 -18.63
C PRO A 391 -15.21 8.62 -19.09
N LYS A 392 -14.04 7.99 -19.23
CA LYS A 392 -13.93 6.58 -19.61
C LYS A 392 -14.46 5.66 -18.50
N ARG A 393 -14.19 6.01 -17.24
CA ARG A 393 -14.54 5.22 -16.04
C ARG A 393 -14.98 6.15 -14.90
N PRO A 394 -16.12 6.84 -15.04
CA PRO A 394 -16.61 7.67 -13.94
C PRO A 394 -16.89 6.80 -12.71
N TRP A 395 -16.49 7.28 -11.54
CA TRP A 395 -16.87 6.66 -10.29
C TRP A 395 -18.40 6.66 -10.07
N PRO A 396 -18.93 5.73 -9.26
CA PRO A 396 -20.36 5.61 -8.97
C PRO A 396 -20.99 6.90 -8.43
N ALA A 397 -22.29 7.07 -8.70
CA ALA A 397 -23.08 8.18 -8.16
C ALA A 397 -23.07 8.23 -6.61
N TYR A 398 -22.78 7.11 -5.95
CA TYR A 398 -22.60 7.05 -4.50
C TYR A 398 -21.54 8.04 -3.98
N TYR A 399 -20.48 8.31 -4.74
CA TYR A 399 -19.42 9.23 -4.33
C TYR A 399 -19.68 10.70 -4.71
N GLU A 400 -20.80 11.01 -5.37
CA GLU A 400 -21.13 12.37 -5.81
C GLU A 400 -21.16 13.34 -4.62
N GLY A 401 -20.41 14.43 -4.72
CA GLY A 401 -20.28 15.46 -3.68
C GLY A 401 -19.48 15.04 -2.45
N LYS A 402 -18.87 13.85 -2.43
CA LYS A 402 -18.00 13.43 -1.32
C LYS A 402 -16.59 13.97 -1.50
N TRP A 403 -15.96 14.37 -0.40
CA TRP A 403 -14.55 14.73 -0.38
C TRP A 403 -13.71 13.48 -0.17
N ILE A 404 -12.85 13.15 -1.13
CA ILE A 404 -11.91 12.03 -1.05
C ILE A 404 -10.61 12.56 -0.47
N ALA A 405 -10.27 12.14 0.75
CA ALA A 405 -9.09 12.63 1.47
C ALA A 405 -8.16 11.49 1.88
N THR A 406 -6.89 11.82 2.10
CA THR A 406 -5.87 10.88 2.56
C THR A 406 -4.99 11.46 3.67
N ASP A 407 -4.34 10.57 4.42
CA ASP A 407 -3.29 10.88 5.39
C ASP A 407 -2.02 10.13 4.97
N PHE A 408 -0.94 10.88 4.85
CA PHE A 408 0.36 10.40 4.41
C PHE A 408 0.89 9.31 5.34
N SER A 409 0.90 9.55 6.65
CA SER A 409 1.46 8.57 7.60
C SER A 409 0.59 7.33 7.79
N ARG A 410 -0.74 7.49 7.74
CA ARG A 410 -1.69 6.41 8.05
C ARG A 410 -2.11 5.63 6.81
N GLY A 411 -1.80 6.12 5.61
CA GLY A 411 -1.99 5.41 4.34
C GLY A 411 -3.45 5.05 4.06
N TRP A 412 -4.40 5.86 4.53
CA TRP A 412 -5.82 5.61 4.30
C TRP A 412 -6.40 6.54 3.25
N ILE A 413 -7.45 6.08 2.57
CA ILE A 413 -8.28 6.91 1.70
C ILE A 413 -9.71 6.90 2.25
N MET A 414 -10.22 8.08 2.59
CA MET A 414 -11.57 8.27 3.12
C MET A 414 -12.43 9.01 2.11
N ALA A 415 -13.69 8.58 1.98
CA ALA A 415 -14.75 9.41 1.42
C ALA A 415 -15.50 10.07 2.58
N ILE A 416 -15.43 11.39 2.64
CA ILE A 416 -16.12 12.23 3.61
C ILE A 416 -17.42 12.71 2.98
N THR A 417 -18.54 12.42 3.64
CA THR A 417 -19.87 12.84 3.22
C THR A 417 -20.21 14.13 3.94
N MET A 418 -20.60 15.14 3.18
CA MET A 418 -21.14 16.38 3.70
C MET A 418 -22.67 16.40 3.58
N ASP A 419 -23.35 17.17 4.42
CA ASP A 419 -24.77 17.48 4.25
C ASP A 419 -25.00 18.60 3.23
N GLU A 420 -26.25 19.02 3.05
CA GLU A 420 -26.64 20.08 2.10
C GLU A 420 -26.03 21.46 2.41
N ASN A 421 -25.61 21.69 3.66
CA ASN A 421 -24.93 22.92 4.07
C ASN A 421 -23.40 22.82 3.90
N GLY A 422 -22.90 21.67 3.44
CA GLY A 422 -21.48 21.37 3.35
C GLY A 422 -20.83 21.01 4.69
N ASP A 423 -21.63 20.76 5.74
CA ASP A 423 -21.15 20.36 7.07
C ASP A 423 -20.83 18.86 7.11
N TYR A 424 -19.90 18.46 7.98
CA TYR A 424 -19.52 17.04 8.13
C TYR A 424 -20.73 16.20 8.56
N LYS A 425 -21.03 15.14 7.79
CA LYS A 425 -22.09 14.17 8.11
C LYS A 425 -21.52 12.81 8.53
N SER A 426 -20.61 12.26 7.74
CA SER A 426 -19.97 10.96 8.01
C SER A 426 -18.70 10.78 7.18
N MET A 427 -17.95 9.71 7.43
CA MET A 427 -16.85 9.28 6.55
C MET A 427 -16.78 7.75 6.46
N GLU A 428 -16.15 7.25 5.42
CA GLU A 428 -15.93 5.82 5.19
C GLU A 428 -14.62 5.55 4.45
N ARG A 429 -14.00 4.39 4.68
CA ARG A 429 -12.84 3.94 3.90
C ARG A 429 -13.27 3.62 2.46
N VAL A 430 -12.59 4.17 1.46
CA VAL A 430 -12.90 3.89 0.05
C VAL A 430 -12.46 2.47 -0.32
N LEU A 431 -11.20 2.12 -0.08
CA LEU A 431 -10.61 0.81 -0.39
C LEU A 431 -9.82 0.28 0.81
N PRO A 432 -10.47 -0.34 1.81
CA PRO A 432 -9.81 -0.86 3.01
C PRO A 432 -8.63 -1.81 2.74
N ASN A 433 -8.69 -2.57 1.64
CA ASN A 433 -7.63 -3.52 1.27
C ASN A 433 -6.52 -2.91 0.41
N TYR A 434 -6.72 -1.75 -0.20
CA TYR A 434 -5.64 -1.00 -0.85
C TYR A 434 -4.95 -0.10 0.17
N ARG A 435 -3.64 -0.30 0.34
CA ARG A 435 -2.82 0.36 1.36
C ARG A 435 -1.75 1.21 0.66
N PRO A 436 -2.08 2.44 0.21
CA PRO A 436 -1.08 3.31 -0.40
C PRO A 436 0.06 3.57 0.59
N VAL A 437 1.30 3.54 0.10
CA VAL A 437 2.48 3.82 0.90
C VAL A 437 2.74 5.32 0.87
N GLU A 438 2.50 5.99 1.99
CA GLU A 438 2.77 7.42 2.14
C GLU A 438 2.18 8.26 1.00
N PRO A 439 0.84 8.22 0.81
CA PRO A 439 0.17 8.98 -0.26
C PRO A 439 0.36 10.48 -0.04
N ILE A 440 1.09 11.13 -0.95
CA ILE A 440 1.52 12.53 -0.80
C ILE A 440 0.73 13.50 -1.69
N ASP A 441 0.06 12.97 -2.72
CA ASP A 441 -0.88 13.70 -3.57
C ASP A 441 -1.94 12.75 -4.13
N MET A 442 -3.14 13.29 -4.39
CA MET A 442 -4.27 12.53 -4.90
C MET A 442 -5.23 13.44 -5.68
N LYS A 443 -5.58 13.03 -6.91
CA LYS A 443 -6.41 13.84 -7.82
C LYS A 443 -7.21 12.94 -8.77
N PHE A 444 -8.38 13.39 -9.21
CA PHE A 444 -9.07 12.74 -10.32
C PHE A 444 -8.46 13.18 -11.65
N GLY A 445 -8.21 12.22 -12.55
CA GLY A 445 -7.82 12.50 -13.93
C GLY A 445 -9.04 12.86 -14.80
N PRO A 446 -8.85 13.47 -15.99
CA PRO A 446 -9.95 13.78 -16.91
C PRO A 446 -10.72 12.55 -17.42
N ASP A 447 -10.16 11.34 -17.25
CA ASP A 447 -10.79 10.07 -17.59
C ASP A 447 -11.78 9.56 -16.52
N GLY A 448 -11.85 10.24 -15.37
CA GLY A 448 -12.74 9.93 -14.25
C GLY A 448 -12.14 8.97 -13.21
N ASP A 449 -10.89 8.53 -13.39
CA ASP A 449 -10.20 7.70 -12.40
C ASP A 449 -9.56 8.56 -11.31
N LEU A 450 -9.42 8.00 -10.11
CA LEU A 450 -8.63 8.59 -9.04
C LEU A 450 -7.19 8.14 -9.17
N TYR A 451 -6.26 9.08 -9.09
CA TYR A 451 -4.82 8.82 -9.11
C TYR A 451 -4.24 9.16 -7.74
N THR A 452 -3.36 8.30 -7.23
CA THR A 452 -2.69 8.45 -5.95
C THR A 452 -1.18 8.37 -6.16
N LEU A 453 -0.46 9.41 -5.74
CA LEU A 453 0.99 9.45 -5.75
C LEU A 453 1.51 8.96 -4.39
N GLU A 454 2.19 7.83 -4.39
CA GLU A 454 2.83 7.21 -3.23
C GLU A 454 4.29 7.68 -3.16
N TYR A 455 4.65 8.35 -2.07
CA TYR A 455 6.03 8.84 -1.83
C TYR A 455 7.03 7.69 -1.70
N GLY A 456 6.56 6.52 -1.24
CA GLY A 456 7.38 5.36 -0.94
C GLY A 456 7.90 5.41 0.49
N SER A 457 8.61 4.37 0.91
CA SER A 457 8.93 4.24 2.34
C SER A 457 10.19 5.01 2.78
N ASN A 458 11.12 5.35 1.90
CA ASN A 458 12.38 5.97 2.32
C ASN A 458 12.28 7.51 2.34
N TRP A 459 12.33 8.10 3.53
CA TRP A 459 12.34 9.56 3.65
C TRP A 459 13.67 10.18 3.21
N PHE A 460 13.60 11.26 2.44
CA PHE A 460 14.75 11.98 1.85
C PHE A 460 15.61 11.15 0.89
N ARG A 461 15.06 10.04 0.38
CA ARG A 461 15.77 9.09 -0.47
C ARG A 461 14.81 8.42 -1.44
N LYS A 462 15.38 7.91 -2.52
CA LYS A 462 14.65 7.08 -3.47
C LYS A 462 14.10 5.82 -2.80
N SER A 463 12.91 5.40 -3.21
CA SER A 463 12.24 4.18 -2.75
C SER A 463 11.85 3.31 -3.94
N ASP A 464 12.00 1.99 -3.81
CA ASP A 464 11.59 1.06 -4.89
C ASP A 464 10.06 0.92 -4.97
N ASN A 465 9.34 1.31 -3.91
CA ASN A 465 7.88 1.28 -3.82
C ASN A 465 7.23 2.66 -3.95
N SER A 466 7.96 3.70 -4.36
CA SER A 466 7.37 4.97 -4.77
C SER A 466 6.75 4.83 -6.16
N ARG A 467 5.55 5.38 -6.34
CA ARG A 467 4.75 5.11 -7.54
C ARG A 467 3.57 6.06 -7.72
N LEU A 468 3.11 6.19 -8.96
CA LEU A 468 1.82 6.74 -9.30
C LEU A 468 0.86 5.58 -9.61
N VAL A 469 -0.24 5.51 -8.85
CA VAL A 469 -1.25 4.47 -8.98
C VAL A 469 -2.55 5.08 -9.48
N ARG A 470 -3.14 4.46 -10.50
CA ARG A 470 -4.48 4.78 -11.01
C ARG A 470 -5.49 3.78 -10.49
N LEU A 471 -6.56 4.25 -9.86
CA LEU A 471 -7.67 3.44 -9.37
C LEU A 471 -8.78 3.38 -10.42
N GLU A 472 -8.79 2.31 -11.20
CA GLU A 472 -9.76 2.10 -12.27
C GLU A 472 -11.08 1.55 -11.71
N TYR A 473 -12.21 2.21 -12.01
CA TYR A 473 -13.53 1.71 -11.63
C TYR A 473 -14.18 0.85 -12.71
N ASN A 474 -14.51 -0.39 -12.36
CA ASN A 474 -15.18 -1.39 -13.19
C ASN A 474 -16.69 -1.43 -12.88
N GLY A 475 -17.44 -0.50 -13.48
CA GLY A 475 -18.90 -0.39 -13.33
C GLY A 475 -19.73 -1.30 -14.24
N GLY A 476 -19.10 -1.98 -15.20
CA GLY A 476 -19.79 -2.91 -16.11
C GLY A 476 -20.16 -4.25 -15.46
N ASN A 477 -20.84 -5.10 -16.23
CA ASN A 477 -21.13 -6.49 -15.85
C ASN A 477 -19.83 -7.32 -15.83
N ARG A 478 -19.52 -7.97 -14.71
CA ARG A 478 -18.31 -8.79 -14.58
C ARG A 478 -18.59 -10.22 -15.00
N LYS A 479 -17.64 -10.85 -15.70
CA LYS A 479 -17.75 -12.27 -16.04
C LYS A 479 -17.78 -13.11 -14.76
N PRO A 480 -18.60 -14.17 -14.69
CA PRO A 480 -18.53 -15.13 -13.61
C PRO A 480 -17.12 -15.72 -13.47
N LEU A 481 -16.68 -15.89 -12.22
CA LEU A 481 -15.52 -16.72 -11.91
C LEU A 481 -15.96 -18.19 -12.00
N VAL A 482 -15.19 -18.99 -12.73
CA VAL A 482 -15.53 -20.40 -13.00
C VAL A 482 -14.46 -21.29 -12.42
N GLN A 483 -14.90 -22.24 -11.61
CA GLN A 483 -14.08 -23.28 -11.03
C GLN A 483 -14.69 -24.64 -11.35
N ALA A 484 -14.00 -25.41 -12.19
CA ALA A 484 -14.41 -26.72 -12.65
C ALA A 484 -13.49 -27.79 -12.06
N THR A 485 -14.05 -28.70 -11.26
CA THR A 485 -13.32 -29.84 -10.71
C THR A 485 -14.10 -31.14 -10.91
N ALA A 486 -13.44 -32.27 -10.63
CA ALA A 486 -14.07 -33.59 -10.64
C ALA A 486 -13.58 -34.36 -9.41
N SER A 487 -14.47 -35.11 -8.77
CA SER A 487 -14.12 -35.96 -7.62
C SER A 487 -13.07 -37.03 -7.98
N LYS A 488 -13.03 -37.44 -9.25
CA LYS A 488 -12.00 -38.29 -9.85
C LYS A 488 -11.64 -37.80 -11.25
N LYS A 489 -10.34 -37.66 -11.52
CA LYS A 489 -9.82 -37.34 -12.86
C LYS A 489 -9.56 -38.58 -13.73
N GLY A 490 -9.78 -39.75 -13.17
CA GLY A 490 -9.85 -41.00 -13.91
C GLY A 490 -10.11 -42.19 -13.00
N GLY A 491 -10.21 -43.38 -13.59
CA GLY A 491 -10.52 -44.60 -12.86
C GLY A 491 -10.69 -45.80 -13.78
N THR A 492 -10.56 -47.00 -13.23
CA THR A 492 -10.91 -48.23 -13.96
C THR A 492 -12.40 -48.21 -14.30
N VAL A 493 -12.78 -48.53 -15.54
CA VAL A 493 -14.19 -48.60 -15.93
C VAL A 493 -14.86 -49.89 -15.42
N PRO A 494 -16.15 -49.84 -15.01
CA PRO A 494 -16.98 -48.65 -14.87
C PRO A 494 -16.68 -47.86 -13.59
N PHE A 495 -16.67 -46.53 -13.67
CA PHE A 495 -16.63 -45.65 -12.49
C PHE A 495 -17.51 -44.41 -12.68
N GLN A 496 -17.81 -43.73 -11.57
CA GLN A 496 -18.52 -42.45 -11.57
C GLN A 496 -17.60 -41.34 -11.06
N ALA A 497 -17.74 -40.15 -11.64
CA ALA A 497 -17.16 -38.93 -11.12
C ALA A 497 -18.24 -37.86 -10.96
N THR A 498 -18.24 -37.21 -9.80
CA THR A 498 -19.06 -36.01 -9.56
C THR A 498 -18.26 -34.82 -10.07
N LEU A 499 -18.82 -34.11 -11.05
CA LEU A 499 -18.29 -32.83 -11.49
C LEU A 499 -18.74 -31.77 -10.49
N SER A 500 -17.88 -30.82 -10.16
CA SER A 500 -18.19 -29.77 -9.19
C SER A 500 -17.89 -28.39 -9.76
N SER A 501 -18.88 -27.50 -9.61
CA SER A 501 -18.76 -26.07 -9.89
C SER A 501 -18.42 -25.26 -8.63
N GLU A 502 -18.16 -25.92 -7.50
CA GLU A 502 -17.83 -25.28 -6.22
C GLU A 502 -16.63 -24.32 -6.38
N GLY A 503 -16.78 -23.11 -5.85
CA GLY A 503 -15.85 -21.99 -6.04
C GLY A 503 -16.22 -21.06 -7.21
N SER A 504 -17.12 -21.47 -8.10
CA SER A 504 -17.68 -20.57 -9.12
C SER A 504 -18.61 -19.55 -8.47
N LYS A 505 -18.45 -18.26 -8.80
CA LYS A 505 -19.26 -17.18 -8.24
C LYS A 505 -19.40 -15.99 -9.18
N ASP A 506 -20.49 -15.28 -9.02
CA ASP A 506 -20.70 -13.98 -9.62
C ASP A 506 -20.27 -12.90 -8.62
N LEU A 507 -19.45 -11.96 -9.05
CA LEU A 507 -19.00 -10.90 -8.15
C LEU A 507 -20.05 -9.78 -8.02
N ASP A 508 -21.02 -9.71 -8.92
CA ASP A 508 -22.11 -8.73 -8.91
C ASP A 508 -23.33 -9.23 -8.10
N GLY A 509 -23.26 -10.44 -7.56
CA GLY A 509 -24.31 -11.07 -6.75
C GLY A 509 -25.45 -11.68 -7.59
N ASP A 510 -25.28 -11.77 -8.90
CA ASP A 510 -26.30 -12.31 -9.79
C ASP A 510 -26.41 -13.84 -9.69
N ALA A 511 -27.63 -14.36 -9.86
CA ALA A 511 -27.87 -15.80 -9.86
C ALA A 511 -27.30 -16.46 -11.13
N LEU A 512 -26.46 -17.49 -10.93
CA LEU A 512 -25.73 -18.16 -12.00
C LEU A 512 -26.50 -19.32 -12.62
N LYS A 513 -26.30 -19.53 -13.92
CA LYS A 513 -26.70 -20.75 -14.65
C LYS A 513 -25.48 -21.57 -15.03
N TYR A 514 -25.59 -22.88 -14.87
CA TYR A 514 -24.51 -23.84 -15.08
C TYR A 514 -24.81 -24.77 -16.26
N GLN A 515 -23.79 -25.06 -17.05
CA GLN A 515 -23.86 -26.09 -18.09
C GLN A 515 -22.55 -26.87 -18.14
N TRP A 516 -22.64 -28.19 -18.01
CA TRP A 516 -21.53 -29.11 -18.23
C TRP A 516 -21.68 -29.80 -19.58
N LYS A 517 -20.60 -29.82 -20.36
CA LYS A 517 -20.49 -30.60 -21.60
C LYS A 517 -19.38 -31.63 -21.44
N VAL A 518 -19.71 -32.92 -21.51
CA VAL A 518 -18.76 -34.03 -21.40
C VAL A 518 -18.68 -34.80 -22.71
N ALA A 519 -17.51 -34.82 -23.36
CA ALA A 519 -17.31 -35.49 -24.64
C ALA A 519 -15.96 -36.20 -24.71
N ALA A 520 -15.92 -37.34 -25.39
CA ALA A 520 -14.67 -37.94 -25.89
C ALA A 520 -14.34 -37.37 -27.28
N PRO A 521 -13.07 -37.37 -27.73
CA PRO A 521 -12.70 -37.00 -29.09
C PRO A 521 -13.54 -37.76 -30.13
N GLY A 522 -14.23 -37.04 -31.02
CA GLY A 522 -15.09 -37.63 -32.05
C GLY A 522 -16.38 -38.30 -31.55
N GLY A 523 -16.66 -38.27 -30.24
CA GLY A 523 -17.86 -38.83 -29.63
C GLY A 523 -18.99 -37.82 -29.44
N ALA A 524 -20.22 -38.32 -29.25
CA ALA A 524 -21.37 -37.49 -28.91
C ALA A 524 -21.18 -36.82 -27.53
N ALA A 525 -21.47 -35.52 -27.45
CA ALA A 525 -21.38 -34.77 -26.20
C ALA A 525 -22.60 -34.99 -25.32
N ARG A 526 -22.37 -35.24 -24.03
CA ARG A 526 -23.40 -35.29 -22.99
C ARG A 526 -23.50 -33.92 -22.33
N VAL A 527 -24.71 -33.39 -22.16
CA VAL A 527 -24.95 -32.06 -21.59
C VAL A 527 -25.74 -32.19 -20.29
N PHE A 528 -25.30 -31.46 -19.26
CA PHE A 528 -25.97 -31.40 -17.96
C PHE A 528 -26.14 -29.92 -17.57
N THR A 529 -27.26 -29.58 -16.93
CA THR A 529 -27.62 -28.20 -16.56
C THR A 529 -27.63 -27.96 -15.05
N THR A 530 -27.27 -28.97 -14.26
CA THR A 530 -27.10 -28.84 -12.81
C THR A 530 -25.67 -28.40 -12.48
N ALA A 531 -25.50 -27.75 -11.34
CA ALA A 531 -24.20 -27.26 -10.87
C ALA A 531 -23.17 -28.39 -10.69
N ASN A 532 -23.60 -29.49 -10.03
CA ASN A 532 -22.73 -30.60 -9.65
C ASN A 532 -23.27 -31.97 -10.13
N PRO A 533 -23.23 -32.28 -11.44
CA PRO A 533 -23.74 -33.54 -11.97
C PRO A 533 -22.79 -34.71 -11.67
N THR A 534 -23.36 -35.88 -11.38
CA THR A 534 -22.62 -37.15 -11.35
C THR A 534 -22.66 -37.81 -12.72
N VAL A 535 -21.49 -38.17 -13.26
CA VAL A 535 -21.34 -38.72 -14.61
C VAL A 535 -20.70 -40.10 -14.55
N SER A 536 -21.34 -41.09 -15.19
CA SER A 536 -20.79 -42.44 -15.35
C SER A 536 -19.87 -42.55 -16.56
N PHE A 537 -18.78 -43.30 -16.40
CA PHE A 537 -17.80 -43.61 -17.44
C PHE A 537 -17.66 -45.12 -17.57
N ASP A 538 -18.38 -45.71 -18.52
CA ASP A 538 -18.42 -47.17 -18.73
C ASP A 538 -17.49 -47.64 -19.85
N LYS A 539 -17.04 -46.72 -20.70
CA LYS A 539 -16.13 -47.00 -21.83
C LYS A 539 -14.80 -46.32 -21.60
N ALA A 540 -13.73 -47.10 -21.71
CA ALA A 540 -12.38 -46.60 -21.62
C ALA A 540 -12.13 -45.53 -22.72
N GLY A 541 -11.49 -44.43 -22.34
CA GLY A 541 -11.25 -43.30 -23.23
C GLY A 541 -10.90 -42.02 -22.47
N VAL A 542 -10.46 -41.01 -23.22
CA VAL A 542 -10.20 -39.67 -22.67
C VAL A 542 -11.42 -38.80 -22.93
N TYR A 543 -11.94 -38.19 -21.88
CA TYR A 543 -13.09 -37.28 -21.92
C TYR A 543 -12.66 -35.89 -21.48
N THR A 544 -13.30 -34.87 -22.04
CA THR A 544 -13.20 -33.49 -21.58
C THR A 544 -14.56 -33.07 -21.05
N ALA A 545 -14.60 -32.64 -19.79
CA ALA A 545 -15.77 -32.05 -19.14
C ALA A 545 -15.57 -30.54 -19.03
N THR A 546 -16.35 -29.76 -19.79
CA THR A 546 -16.31 -28.29 -19.81
C THR A 546 -17.48 -27.75 -19.00
N LEU A 547 -17.21 -27.02 -17.94
CA LEU A 547 -18.19 -26.17 -17.25
C LEU A 547 -18.26 -24.83 -17.94
N THR A 548 -19.47 -24.39 -18.26
CA THR A 548 -19.78 -23.01 -18.67
C THR A 548 -20.74 -22.43 -17.65
N VAL A 549 -20.41 -21.25 -17.15
CA VAL A 549 -21.23 -20.51 -16.20
C VAL A 549 -21.63 -19.19 -16.85
N SER A 550 -22.89 -18.82 -16.68
CA SER A 550 -23.47 -17.61 -17.27
C SER A 550 -24.29 -16.84 -16.23
N ASP A 551 -24.22 -15.52 -16.29
CA ASP A 551 -25.08 -14.63 -15.52
C ASP A 551 -26.33 -14.23 -16.34
N PRO A 552 -27.34 -13.58 -15.71
CA PRO A 552 -28.56 -13.12 -16.39
C PRO A 552 -28.34 -11.97 -17.39
N LYS A 553 -27.22 -11.25 -17.30
CA LYS A 553 -26.84 -10.13 -18.17
C LYS A 553 -26.04 -10.58 -19.40
N GLY A 554 -25.80 -11.89 -19.53
CA GLY A 554 -25.22 -12.54 -20.69
C GLY A 554 -23.71 -12.71 -20.65
N ALA A 555 -23.01 -12.36 -19.57
CA ALA A 555 -21.58 -12.67 -19.49
C ALA A 555 -21.40 -14.15 -19.12
N THR A 556 -20.45 -14.78 -19.82
CA THR A 556 -20.16 -16.20 -19.67
C THR A 556 -18.69 -16.45 -19.54
N ASN A 557 -18.33 -17.50 -18.81
CA ASN A 557 -16.97 -17.99 -18.72
C ASN A 557 -16.98 -19.53 -18.61
N SER A 558 -15.87 -20.18 -18.94
CA SER A 558 -15.79 -21.63 -18.99
C SER A 558 -14.44 -22.16 -18.52
N GLN A 559 -14.45 -23.35 -17.93
CA GLN A 559 -13.25 -24.10 -17.57
C GLN A 559 -13.45 -25.59 -17.86
N SER A 560 -12.39 -26.28 -18.28
CA SER A 560 -12.45 -27.71 -18.61
C SER A 560 -11.59 -28.56 -17.68
N VAL A 561 -12.06 -29.77 -17.38
CA VAL A 561 -11.31 -30.83 -16.72
C VAL A 561 -11.21 -32.06 -17.62
N LYS A 562 -10.03 -32.65 -17.71
CA LYS A 562 -9.79 -33.90 -18.43
C LYS A 562 -10.08 -35.08 -17.51
N ILE A 563 -10.78 -36.10 -18.03
CA ILE A 563 -11.11 -37.33 -17.33
C ILE A 563 -10.61 -38.52 -18.16
N VAL A 564 -9.78 -39.38 -17.57
CA VAL A 564 -9.21 -40.56 -18.22
C VAL A 564 -9.90 -41.80 -17.68
N ALA A 565 -10.77 -42.42 -18.48
CA ALA A 565 -11.48 -43.63 -18.11
C ALA A 565 -10.72 -44.87 -18.59
N GLY A 566 -10.54 -45.85 -17.71
CA GLY A 566 -9.87 -47.13 -17.99
C GLY A 566 -8.46 -47.26 -17.42
N ASN A 567 -7.96 -46.25 -16.71
CA ASN A 567 -6.69 -46.29 -15.97
C ASN A 567 -6.89 -45.57 -14.62
N GLU A 568 -6.61 -46.22 -13.48
CA GLU A 568 -6.75 -45.58 -12.17
C GLU A 568 -5.54 -44.64 -11.93
N PRO A 569 -5.73 -43.39 -11.47
CA PRO A 569 -4.60 -42.55 -11.13
C PRO A 569 -3.80 -43.15 -9.96
N PRO A 570 -2.46 -43.14 -10.00
CA PRO A 570 -1.65 -43.60 -8.88
C PRO A 570 -1.91 -42.75 -7.63
N VAL A 571 -1.70 -43.31 -6.45
CA VAL A 571 -1.72 -42.58 -5.18
C VAL A 571 -0.28 -42.36 -4.74
N VAL A 572 0.11 -41.09 -4.64
CA VAL A 572 1.42 -40.66 -4.16
C VAL A 572 1.24 -39.92 -2.84
N SER A 573 2.01 -40.26 -1.81
CA SER A 573 2.02 -39.54 -0.54
C SER A 573 3.45 -39.24 -0.09
N ILE A 574 3.65 -38.05 0.47
CA ILE A 574 4.88 -37.66 1.16
C ILE A 574 4.60 -37.70 2.66
N ASN A 575 5.39 -38.46 3.39
CA ASN A 575 5.40 -38.45 4.84
C ASN A 575 6.63 -37.69 5.31
N LEU A 576 6.42 -36.59 6.03
CA LEU A 576 7.48 -35.89 6.75
C LEU A 576 7.44 -36.27 8.22
N THR A 577 8.61 -36.44 8.83
CA THR A 577 8.76 -36.54 10.28
C THR A 577 9.03 -35.15 10.86
N GLY A 578 8.30 -34.78 11.91
CA GLY A 578 8.35 -33.44 12.52
C GLY A 578 7.39 -32.45 11.87
N ASN A 579 7.77 -31.17 11.85
CA ASN A 579 6.91 -30.07 11.41
C ASN A 579 6.61 -30.10 9.89
N LYS A 580 5.33 -29.99 9.52
CA LYS A 580 4.86 -30.00 8.11
C LYS A 580 4.44 -28.63 7.58
N SER A 581 4.70 -27.56 8.32
CA SER A 581 4.40 -26.18 7.93
C SER A 581 5.63 -25.33 7.75
N PHE A 582 6.68 -25.56 8.54
CA PHE A 582 7.90 -24.77 8.56
C PHE A 582 9.13 -25.63 8.25
N PHE A 583 10.11 -25.04 7.58
CA PHE A 583 11.46 -25.61 7.52
C PHE A 583 12.38 -24.83 8.47
N PHE A 584 13.36 -25.50 9.04
CA PHE A 584 14.36 -24.88 9.91
C PHE A 584 15.73 -25.07 9.26
N PRO A 585 16.48 -24.01 8.93
CA PRO A 585 17.72 -24.10 8.16
C PRO A 585 18.74 -25.12 8.69
N ASP A 586 18.84 -25.24 10.01
CA ASP A 586 19.80 -26.12 10.67
C ASP A 586 19.26 -27.52 11.00
N LYS A 587 18.02 -27.84 10.62
CA LYS A 587 17.43 -29.17 10.83
C LYS A 587 17.15 -29.87 9.49
N PRO A 588 17.56 -31.13 9.31
CA PRO A 588 17.23 -31.87 8.11
C PRO A 588 15.73 -32.16 8.04
N ILE A 589 15.16 -32.05 6.83
CA ILE A 589 13.82 -32.52 6.51
C ILE A 589 13.91 -34.04 6.33
N GLN A 590 13.30 -34.79 7.23
CA GLN A 590 13.18 -36.25 7.11
C GLN A 590 11.92 -36.57 6.30
N TYR A 591 12.07 -37.26 5.18
CA TYR A 591 10.96 -37.59 4.28
C TYR A 591 10.95 -39.06 3.88
N ALA A 592 9.76 -39.59 3.64
CA ALA A 592 9.52 -40.91 3.06
C ALA A 592 8.32 -40.87 2.11
N VAL A 593 8.51 -41.33 0.87
CA VAL A 593 7.48 -41.34 -0.17
C VAL A 593 6.85 -42.73 -0.27
N GLN A 594 5.52 -42.77 -0.37
CA GLN A 594 4.79 -43.98 -0.69
C GLN A 594 4.07 -43.79 -2.03
N VAL A 595 4.09 -44.86 -2.83
CA VAL A 595 3.38 -44.91 -4.11
C VAL A 595 2.63 -46.23 -4.18
N THR A 596 1.33 -46.14 -4.42
CA THR A 596 0.45 -47.28 -4.73
C THR A 596 -0.29 -47.00 -6.02
N ASP A 597 -0.41 -48.00 -6.86
CA ASP A 597 -1.08 -47.96 -8.14
C ASP A 597 -1.80 -49.28 -8.37
N LYS A 598 -3.01 -49.24 -8.94
CA LYS A 598 -3.81 -50.46 -9.08
C LYS A 598 -3.27 -51.36 -10.19
N GLU A 599 -2.69 -50.77 -11.24
CA GLU A 599 -2.19 -51.43 -12.42
C GLU A 599 -0.69 -51.83 -12.29
N ASP A 600 0.13 -50.95 -11.71
CA ASP A 600 1.59 -51.12 -11.55
C ASP A 600 2.00 -51.73 -10.18
N GLY A 601 1.09 -51.82 -9.21
CA GLY A 601 1.38 -52.33 -7.86
C GLY A 601 1.85 -51.24 -6.89
N ASN A 602 2.82 -51.52 -6.02
CA ASN A 602 3.26 -50.52 -5.04
C ASN A 602 4.77 -50.57 -4.78
N LEU A 603 5.28 -49.48 -4.20
CA LEU A 603 6.70 -49.30 -3.88
C LEU A 603 7.16 -50.29 -2.80
N ALA A 604 6.32 -50.58 -1.79
CA ALA A 604 6.67 -51.47 -0.67
C ALA A 604 6.89 -52.93 -1.08
N SER A 605 6.16 -53.41 -2.10
CA SER A 605 6.31 -54.76 -2.67
C SER A 605 7.41 -54.86 -3.74
N GLY A 606 8.05 -53.73 -4.11
CA GLY A 606 9.06 -53.65 -5.15
C GLY A 606 8.52 -53.75 -6.59
N LYS A 607 7.21 -53.84 -6.78
CA LYS A 607 6.59 -53.83 -8.13
C LYS A 607 6.77 -52.47 -8.82
N ILE A 608 6.64 -51.39 -8.06
CA ILE A 608 7.11 -50.06 -8.48
C ILE A 608 8.56 -49.92 -8.02
N LYS A 609 9.49 -49.70 -8.95
CA LYS A 609 10.91 -49.49 -8.63
C LYS A 609 11.14 -48.07 -8.10
N PRO A 610 11.97 -47.85 -7.06
CA PRO A 610 12.29 -46.51 -6.55
C PRO A 610 12.77 -45.52 -7.63
N SER A 611 13.49 -46.00 -8.65
CA SER A 611 13.96 -45.18 -9.76
C SER A 611 12.84 -44.63 -10.67
N ARG A 612 11.60 -45.10 -10.53
CA ARG A 612 10.42 -44.58 -11.25
C ARG A 612 9.69 -43.46 -10.48
N VAL A 613 10.08 -43.18 -9.24
CA VAL A 613 9.46 -42.14 -8.40
C VAL A 613 10.33 -40.89 -8.46
N ALA A 614 9.78 -39.76 -8.91
CA ALA A 614 10.51 -38.50 -8.97
C ALA A 614 10.35 -37.74 -7.65
N ILE A 615 11.47 -37.38 -7.01
CA ILE A 615 11.49 -36.67 -5.73
C ILE A 615 12.45 -35.49 -5.78
N SER A 616 12.07 -34.42 -5.10
CA SER A 616 12.82 -33.16 -5.02
C SER A 616 12.45 -32.37 -3.78
N ILE A 617 13.43 -31.65 -3.24
CA ILE A 617 13.28 -30.68 -2.16
C ILE A 617 14.05 -29.44 -2.60
N ASP A 618 13.34 -28.34 -2.85
CA ASP A 618 13.92 -27.12 -3.43
C ASP A 618 13.53 -25.88 -2.63
N TYR A 619 14.52 -25.00 -2.39
CA TYR A 619 14.36 -23.70 -1.74
C TYR A 619 14.14 -22.61 -2.79
N THR A 620 13.24 -21.66 -2.51
CA THR A 620 13.11 -20.39 -3.24
C THR A 620 13.25 -19.22 -2.28
N SER A 621 13.77 -18.11 -2.78
CA SER A 621 13.91 -16.85 -2.03
C SER A 621 12.55 -16.28 -1.57
N GLU A 622 12.61 -15.34 -0.61
CA GLU A 622 11.43 -14.63 -0.08
C GLU A 622 10.61 -13.95 -1.19
N GLY A 623 9.28 -13.99 -1.07
CA GLY A 623 8.34 -13.37 -2.02
C GLY A 623 7.81 -14.29 -3.13
N PHE A 624 8.29 -15.53 -3.21
CA PHE A 624 7.79 -16.51 -4.17
C PHE A 624 6.50 -17.22 -3.68
N ASP A 625 5.40 -17.11 -4.43
CA ASP A 625 4.12 -17.73 -4.08
C ASP A 625 4.02 -19.17 -4.60
N TYR A 626 4.18 -20.13 -3.69
CA TYR A 626 4.01 -21.56 -3.99
C TYR A 626 2.54 -21.99 -4.19
N ALA A 627 1.54 -21.18 -3.81
CA ALA A 627 0.13 -21.54 -3.98
C ALA A 627 -0.23 -21.71 -5.46
N GLU A 628 0.38 -20.93 -6.35
CA GLU A 628 0.22 -21.05 -7.81
C GLU A 628 0.94 -22.29 -8.37
N VAL A 629 2.08 -22.67 -7.78
CA VAL A 629 2.85 -23.87 -8.15
C VAL A 629 2.08 -25.16 -7.84
N ALA A 630 1.39 -25.20 -6.69
CA ALA A 630 0.63 -26.36 -6.21
C ALA A 630 -0.66 -26.66 -7.00
N GLN A 631 -1.19 -25.70 -7.75
CA GLN A 631 -2.44 -25.85 -8.51
C GLN A 631 -2.25 -26.47 -9.91
N SER A 632 -1.03 -26.52 -10.43
CA SER A 632 -0.73 -27.01 -11.78
C SER A 632 -0.21 -28.45 -11.74
N GLN A 633 -1.04 -29.43 -12.15
CA GLN A 633 -0.61 -30.83 -12.32
C GLN A 633 0.46 -30.94 -13.43
N ARG A 634 1.61 -31.55 -13.11
CA ARG A 634 2.77 -31.63 -14.03
C ARG A 634 3.23 -33.08 -14.29
N SER A 635 3.85 -33.31 -15.45
CA SER A 635 4.44 -34.60 -15.82
C SER A 635 5.63 -34.98 -14.92
N VAL A 636 5.89 -36.28 -14.75
CA VAL A 636 7.01 -36.82 -13.95
C VAL A 636 8.39 -36.43 -14.48
N ASP A 637 8.50 -36.09 -15.77
CA ASP A 637 9.75 -35.65 -16.41
C ASP A 637 10.23 -34.26 -15.94
N ALA A 638 9.40 -33.51 -15.22
CA ALA A 638 9.81 -32.23 -14.62
C ALA A 638 10.27 -32.47 -13.19
N SER A 639 11.59 -32.46 -12.94
CA SER A 639 12.08 -32.25 -11.57
C SER A 639 11.55 -30.90 -11.05
N THR A 640 11.40 -30.71 -9.76
CA THR A 640 10.71 -29.51 -9.22
C THR A 640 11.52 -28.22 -9.42
N GLN A 641 12.82 -28.34 -9.69
CA GLN A 641 13.64 -27.25 -10.25
C GLN A 641 13.11 -26.75 -11.60
N PHE A 642 12.51 -27.63 -12.40
CA PHE A 642 11.82 -27.27 -13.65
C PHE A 642 10.46 -26.67 -13.38
N ALA A 643 9.81 -26.98 -12.25
CA ALA A 643 8.50 -26.44 -11.93
C ALA A 643 8.57 -24.96 -11.52
N VAL A 644 9.50 -24.62 -10.61
CA VAL A 644 9.79 -23.25 -10.18
C VAL A 644 10.27 -22.43 -11.37
N ALA A 645 11.27 -22.92 -12.11
CA ALA A 645 11.79 -22.22 -13.29
C ALA A 645 10.74 -22.01 -14.38
N GLN A 646 9.85 -22.97 -14.66
CA GLN A 646 8.78 -22.78 -15.65
C GLN A 646 7.74 -21.74 -15.24
N THR A 647 7.47 -21.63 -13.94
CA THR A 647 6.62 -20.55 -13.39
C THR A 647 7.33 -19.21 -13.57
N LEU A 648 8.59 -19.09 -13.14
CA LEU A 648 9.40 -17.89 -13.31
C LEU A 648 9.52 -17.47 -14.80
N ILE A 649 9.77 -18.43 -15.70
CA ILE A 649 9.80 -18.23 -17.16
C ILE A 649 8.42 -17.84 -17.71
N GLY A 650 7.34 -18.33 -17.11
CA GLY A 650 5.96 -18.03 -17.50
C GLY A 650 5.45 -16.67 -17.01
N GLN A 651 5.94 -16.21 -15.87
CA GLN A 651 5.69 -14.88 -15.30
C GLN A 651 6.62 -13.81 -15.90
N SER A 652 7.74 -14.24 -16.50
CA SER A 652 8.67 -13.38 -17.25
C SER A 652 8.33 -13.34 -18.75
N ASP A 653 9.02 -12.48 -19.49
CA ASP A 653 8.92 -12.38 -20.95
C ASP A 653 9.81 -13.39 -21.70
N CYS A 654 10.51 -14.27 -20.98
CA CYS A 654 11.40 -15.30 -21.55
C CYS A 654 10.75 -16.11 -22.70
N LYS A 655 9.46 -16.45 -22.58
CA LYS A 655 8.70 -17.22 -23.60
C LYS A 655 8.44 -16.46 -24.90
N VAL A 656 8.60 -15.14 -24.91
CA VAL A 656 8.48 -14.31 -26.11
C VAL A 656 9.60 -14.66 -27.09
N CYS A 657 10.82 -14.87 -26.58
CA CYS A 657 12.02 -15.05 -27.39
C CYS A 657 12.58 -16.48 -27.38
N HIS A 658 12.31 -17.28 -26.34
CA HIS A 658 12.82 -18.64 -26.19
C HIS A 658 11.69 -19.67 -26.15
N GLN A 659 11.88 -20.79 -26.84
CA GLN A 659 11.03 -21.98 -26.70
C GLN A 659 11.86 -23.15 -26.19
N VAL A 660 11.21 -24.16 -25.63
CA VAL A 660 11.91 -25.30 -25.02
C VAL A 660 12.73 -26.07 -26.06
N ALA A 661 12.10 -26.45 -27.17
CA ALA A 661 12.68 -27.37 -28.16
C ALA A 661 12.86 -26.77 -29.55
N SER A 662 12.27 -25.62 -29.83
CA SER A 662 12.33 -24.95 -31.14
C SER A 662 13.02 -23.60 -31.04
N LYS A 663 13.74 -23.22 -32.08
CA LYS A 663 14.31 -21.87 -32.17
C LYS A 663 13.17 -20.86 -32.40
N SER A 664 13.25 -19.70 -31.76
CA SER A 664 12.37 -18.55 -31.99
C SER A 664 13.24 -17.33 -32.33
N VAL A 665 13.03 -16.18 -31.68
CA VAL A 665 13.88 -14.99 -31.78
C VAL A 665 15.28 -15.30 -31.20
N GLY A 666 15.34 -15.99 -30.07
CA GLY A 666 16.55 -16.52 -29.46
C GLY A 666 16.73 -18.04 -29.69
N PRO A 667 17.87 -18.62 -29.26
CA PRO A 667 18.08 -20.07 -29.28
C PRO A 667 17.04 -20.80 -28.42
N SER A 668 16.73 -22.06 -28.73
CA SER A 668 15.87 -22.86 -27.84
C SER A 668 16.59 -23.14 -26.51
N PHE A 669 15.85 -23.45 -25.44
CA PHE A 669 16.48 -23.88 -24.19
C PHE A 669 17.34 -25.14 -24.41
N ASN A 670 16.90 -26.06 -25.26
CA ASN A 670 17.68 -27.23 -25.67
C ASN A 670 18.98 -26.85 -26.38
N ASP A 671 18.98 -25.82 -27.24
CA ASP A 671 20.21 -25.36 -27.90
C ASP A 671 21.22 -24.80 -26.88
N ILE A 672 20.72 -24.03 -25.91
CA ILE A 672 21.54 -23.48 -24.82
C ILE A 672 22.11 -24.64 -23.99
N ALA A 673 21.26 -25.58 -23.57
CA ALA A 673 21.67 -26.77 -22.82
C ALA A 673 22.79 -27.53 -23.54
N ASN A 674 22.59 -27.81 -24.84
CA ASN A 674 23.55 -28.55 -25.65
C ASN A 674 24.89 -27.80 -25.81
N ARG A 675 24.89 -26.47 -25.97
CA ARG A 675 26.12 -25.68 -26.12
C ARG A 675 26.98 -25.64 -24.85
N TYR A 676 26.33 -25.60 -23.69
CA TYR A 676 26.98 -25.46 -22.38
C TYR A 676 27.06 -26.79 -21.60
N LYS A 677 26.67 -27.91 -22.23
CA LYS A 677 26.75 -29.24 -21.64
C LYS A 677 28.18 -29.56 -21.19
N GLY A 678 28.32 -30.00 -19.94
CA GLY A 678 29.62 -30.37 -19.34
C GLY A 678 30.54 -29.21 -18.96
N LYS A 679 30.03 -27.96 -18.93
CA LYS A 679 30.81 -26.75 -18.62
C LYS A 679 30.30 -26.05 -17.35
N PRO A 680 30.59 -26.57 -16.14
CA PRO A 680 30.05 -26.02 -14.88
C PRO A 680 30.44 -24.56 -14.63
N GLU A 681 31.59 -24.12 -15.16
CA GLU A 681 32.08 -22.74 -15.09
C GLU A 681 31.18 -21.73 -15.82
N SER A 682 30.31 -22.19 -16.73
CA SER A 682 29.38 -21.35 -17.48
C SER A 682 28.14 -20.92 -16.68
N PHE A 683 27.88 -21.55 -15.53
CA PHE A 683 26.67 -21.31 -14.73
C PHE A 683 26.54 -19.87 -14.26
N ASN A 684 27.51 -19.36 -13.48
CA ASN A 684 27.46 -18.00 -12.94
C ASN A 684 27.45 -16.90 -14.03
N PRO A 685 28.23 -17.00 -15.13
CA PRO A 685 28.11 -16.10 -16.27
C PRO A 685 26.73 -16.09 -16.91
N LEU A 686 26.06 -17.24 -17.03
CA LEU A 686 24.70 -17.33 -17.58
C LEU A 686 23.67 -16.71 -16.63
N VAL A 687 23.79 -16.88 -15.31
CA VAL A 687 22.93 -16.19 -14.33
C VAL A 687 23.03 -14.68 -14.50
N LYS A 688 24.27 -14.14 -14.58
CA LYS A 688 24.50 -12.71 -14.84
C LYS A 688 23.96 -12.29 -16.21
N LYS A 689 23.99 -13.16 -17.22
CA LYS A 689 23.46 -12.87 -18.57
C LYS A 689 21.94 -12.72 -18.56
N VAL A 690 21.22 -13.51 -17.76
CA VAL A 690 19.76 -13.38 -17.61
C VAL A 690 19.41 -12.02 -16.98
N ILE A 691 20.12 -11.64 -15.91
CA ILE A 691 19.86 -10.39 -15.17
C ILE A 691 20.25 -9.16 -15.99
N ASN A 692 21.44 -9.16 -16.60
CA ASN A 692 22.01 -7.98 -17.26
C ASN A 692 21.71 -7.91 -18.77
N GLY A 693 21.18 -8.97 -19.36
CA GLY A 693 20.97 -9.08 -20.80
C GLY A 693 22.26 -9.13 -21.63
N GLY A 694 22.12 -8.93 -22.95
CA GLY A 694 23.23 -8.67 -23.87
C GLY A 694 23.20 -9.50 -25.15
N GLY A 695 24.07 -9.17 -26.11
CA GLY A 695 24.11 -9.77 -27.46
C GLY A 695 25.41 -10.50 -27.81
N GLY A 696 25.52 -10.99 -29.05
CA GLY A 696 26.78 -11.44 -29.69
C GLY A 696 27.13 -12.93 -29.58
N VAL A 697 26.48 -13.70 -28.70
CA VAL A 697 26.81 -15.13 -28.49
C VAL A 697 26.04 -16.07 -29.43
N TRP A 698 24.84 -15.65 -29.85
CA TRP A 698 23.88 -16.44 -30.63
C TRP A 698 23.34 -15.71 -31.88
N GLY A 699 23.91 -14.55 -32.22
CA GLY A 699 23.50 -13.70 -33.34
C GLY A 699 23.48 -12.20 -32.97
N GLU A 700 22.96 -11.38 -33.88
CA GLU A 700 22.88 -9.92 -33.75
C GLU A 700 21.74 -9.45 -32.83
N VAL A 701 20.74 -10.29 -32.56
CA VAL A 701 19.61 -9.96 -31.67
C VAL A 701 20.05 -10.08 -30.21
N ALA A 702 19.99 -8.96 -29.47
CA ALA A 702 20.36 -8.91 -28.06
C ALA A 702 19.24 -9.41 -27.15
N MET A 703 19.61 -10.12 -26.08
CA MET A 703 18.68 -10.53 -25.02
C MET A 703 18.36 -9.34 -24.10
N PRO A 704 17.09 -9.02 -23.84
CA PRO A 704 16.69 -8.02 -22.84
C PRO A 704 17.20 -8.36 -21.43
N ALA A 705 17.44 -7.33 -20.61
CA ALA A 705 17.87 -7.47 -19.23
C ALA A 705 16.68 -7.69 -18.28
N HIS A 706 16.87 -8.47 -17.21
CA HIS A 706 15.90 -8.70 -16.15
C HIS A 706 16.45 -8.19 -14.80
N PRO A 707 16.69 -6.88 -14.62
CA PRO A 707 17.34 -6.35 -13.41
C PRO A 707 16.50 -6.51 -12.14
N ALA A 708 15.17 -6.71 -12.28
CA ALA A 708 14.25 -6.97 -11.18
C ALA A 708 14.23 -8.45 -10.74
N MET A 709 14.86 -9.36 -11.49
CA MET A 709 14.92 -10.78 -11.14
C MET A 709 16.04 -11.03 -10.15
N SER A 710 15.75 -11.74 -9.05
CA SER A 710 16.76 -12.09 -8.06
C SER A 710 17.83 -13.02 -8.65
N ALA A 711 19.04 -12.99 -8.07
CA ALA A 711 20.09 -13.93 -8.47
C ALA A 711 19.70 -15.40 -8.26
N GLY A 712 18.86 -15.67 -7.24
CA GLY A 712 18.31 -16.99 -6.97
C GLY A 712 17.35 -17.47 -8.06
N ASP A 713 16.42 -16.61 -8.48
CA ASP A 713 15.45 -16.92 -9.54
C ASP A 713 16.15 -17.12 -10.89
N ALA A 714 17.08 -16.23 -11.23
CA ALA A 714 17.89 -16.35 -12.43
C ALA A 714 18.73 -17.65 -12.40
N ALA A 715 19.28 -18.03 -11.24
CA ALA A 715 19.99 -19.29 -11.05
C ALA A 715 19.08 -20.52 -11.24
N ALA A 716 17.85 -20.47 -10.73
CA ALA A 716 16.86 -21.54 -10.93
C ALA A 716 16.49 -21.70 -12.42
N ILE A 717 16.27 -20.59 -13.13
CA ILE A 717 16.02 -20.58 -14.59
C ILE A 717 17.21 -21.15 -15.36
N VAL A 718 18.44 -20.69 -15.09
CA VAL A 718 19.65 -21.18 -15.78
C VAL A 718 19.87 -22.66 -15.51
N LYS A 719 19.64 -23.12 -14.28
CA LYS A 719 19.73 -24.54 -13.94
C LYS A 719 18.70 -25.37 -14.71
N TYR A 720 17.47 -24.88 -14.88
CA TYR A 720 16.47 -25.49 -15.74
C TYR A 720 16.93 -25.56 -17.19
N ILE A 721 17.43 -24.46 -17.74
CA ILE A 721 17.89 -24.39 -19.13
C ILE A 721 19.04 -25.36 -19.37
N LEU A 722 20.06 -25.37 -18.53
CA LEU A 722 21.24 -26.24 -18.70
C LEU A 722 20.91 -27.74 -18.60
N ASN A 723 19.80 -28.09 -17.94
CA ASN A 723 19.36 -29.47 -17.78
C ASN A 723 18.11 -29.78 -18.63
N SER A 724 17.68 -28.90 -19.55
CA SER A 724 16.44 -29.06 -20.33
C SER A 724 16.41 -30.29 -21.26
N THR A 725 17.58 -30.87 -21.53
CA THR A 725 17.76 -32.08 -22.33
C THR A 725 17.91 -33.37 -21.51
N GLU A 726 18.04 -33.27 -20.18
CA GLU A 726 18.20 -34.43 -19.31
C GLU A 726 16.83 -34.97 -18.86
N LYS A 727 16.52 -36.21 -19.25
CA LYS A 727 15.30 -36.94 -18.84
C LYS A 727 15.49 -37.73 -17.54
N THR A 728 16.40 -37.31 -16.66
CA THR A 728 16.77 -38.11 -15.49
C THR A 728 15.70 -38.05 -14.41
N LEU A 729 15.07 -39.22 -14.21
CA LEU A 729 14.23 -39.56 -13.07
C LEU A 729 15.05 -39.56 -11.76
N SER A 730 14.52 -38.82 -10.78
CA SER A 730 14.92 -38.70 -9.36
C SER A 730 16.34 -38.24 -9.03
N THR A 731 16.45 -37.09 -8.36
CA THR A 731 17.71 -36.59 -7.78
C THR A 731 17.89 -36.99 -6.31
N LEU A 732 16.87 -37.61 -5.71
CA LEU A 732 16.84 -38.00 -4.29
C LEU A 732 16.29 -39.43 -4.10
N PRO A 733 16.73 -40.17 -3.06
CA PRO A 733 16.17 -41.48 -2.71
C PRO A 733 14.70 -41.36 -2.28
N VAL A 734 13.95 -42.47 -2.27
CA VAL A 734 12.52 -42.49 -1.85
C VAL A 734 12.29 -42.22 -0.36
N GLN A 735 13.36 -42.21 0.42
CA GLN A 735 13.38 -41.80 1.82
C GLN A 735 14.76 -41.26 2.17
N GLY A 736 14.85 -40.32 3.11
CA GLY A 736 16.11 -39.84 3.63
C GLY A 736 16.00 -38.55 4.43
N ASP A 737 17.17 -38.03 4.83
CA ASP A 737 17.33 -36.77 5.54
C ASP A 737 17.92 -35.72 4.59
N TYR A 738 17.25 -34.58 4.43
CA TYR A 738 17.69 -33.51 3.53
C TYR A 738 17.91 -32.21 4.28
N LEU A 739 19.16 -31.75 4.34
CA LEU A 739 19.49 -30.43 4.86
C LEU A 739 19.31 -29.37 3.76
N VAL A 740 18.46 -28.37 4.04
CA VAL A 740 18.13 -27.30 3.09
C VAL A 740 19.37 -26.46 2.81
N LYS A 741 19.67 -26.22 1.53
CA LYS A 741 20.79 -25.37 1.11
C LYS A 741 20.25 -24.00 0.70
N ILE A 742 20.54 -22.99 1.53
CA ILE A 742 20.21 -21.59 1.24
C ILE A 742 21.31 -21.01 0.32
N PRO A 743 20.98 -20.37 -0.82
CA PRO A 743 21.96 -19.73 -1.70
C PRO A 743 22.80 -18.66 -0.99
N GLU A 744 24.05 -18.50 -1.41
CA GLU A 744 24.93 -17.44 -0.88
C GLU A 744 24.34 -16.05 -1.18
N GLY A 745 24.24 -15.19 -0.16
CA GLY A 745 23.66 -13.85 -0.26
C GLY A 745 22.15 -13.78 -0.07
N ASP A 746 21.47 -14.90 0.09
CA ASP A 746 20.04 -14.95 0.42
C ASP A 746 19.80 -14.75 1.93
N ASN A 747 18.65 -14.16 2.29
CA ASN A 747 18.32 -13.84 3.68
C ASN A 747 17.73 -15.03 4.48
N GLY A 748 17.51 -16.18 3.83
CA GLY A 748 16.96 -17.39 4.43
C GLY A 748 15.46 -17.31 4.73
N LYS A 749 14.77 -16.24 4.33
CA LYS A 749 13.33 -16.00 4.57
C LYS A 749 12.43 -16.58 3.48
N GLY A 750 12.98 -17.43 2.63
CA GLY A 750 12.27 -18.13 1.59
C GLY A 750 11.35 -19.26 2.06
N ALA A 751 11.04 -20.17 1.15
CA ALA A 751 10.23 -21.36 1.42
C ALA A 751 10.80 -22.58 0.68
N VAL A 752 10.37 -23.78 1.09
CA VAL A 752 10.85 -25.06 0.59
C VAL A 752 9.68 -25.89 0.07
N LEU A 753 9.77 -26.37 -1.17
CA LEU A 753 8.80 -27.28 -1.77
C LEU A 753 9.34 -28.72 -1.77
N VAL A 754 8.70 -29.59 -1.00
CA VAL A 754 8.90 -31.04 -1.04
C VAL A 754 7.89 -31.62 -2.02
N ARG A 755 8.36 -32.30 -3.06
CA ARG A 755 7.50 -32.89 -4.10
C ARG A 755 7.88 -34.33 -4.39
N ALA A 756 6.86 -35.16 -4.61
CA ALA A 756 6.97 -36.52 -5.08
C ALA A 756 5.94 -36.75 -6.19
N ALA A 757 6.32 -37.43 -7.27
CA ALA A 757 5.43 -37.74 -8.38
C ALA A 757 5.70 -39.12 -8.97
N TYR A 758 4.65 -39.73 -9.53
CA TYR A 758 4.70 -41.02 -10.21
C TYR A 758 3.78 -41.04 -11.43
N THR A 759 4.27 -41.67 -12.51
CA THR A 759 3.51 -41.92 -13.74
C THR A 759 3.41 -43.41 -13.91
N ASP A 760 2.18 -43.89 -13.98
CA ASP A 760 1.87 -45.30 -14.20
C ASP A 760 2.21 -45.74 -15.64
N SER A 761 2.16 -47.05 -15.86
CA SER A 761 2.26 -47.61 -17.21
C SER A 761 0.92 -47.41 -17.96
N PRO A 762 0.94 -47.13 -19.27
CA PRO A 762 -0.29 -46.99 -20.04
C PRO A 762 -1.05 -48.33 -20.12
N VAL A 763 -2.38 -48.29 -20.06
CA VAL A 763 -3.26 -49.47 -20.17
C VAL A 763 -3.87 -49.53 -21.56
N LYS A 764 -3.39 -50.43 -22.41
CA LYS A 764 -3.82 -50.56 -23.83
C LYS A 764 -3.65 -49.21 -24.58
N ALA A 765 -4.75 -48.62 -25.06
CA ALA A 765 -4.79 -47.34 -25.76
C ALA A 765 -5.14 -46.16 -24.83
N ILE A 766 -5.22 -46.40 -23.52
CA ILE A 766 -5.48 -45.36 -22.52
C ILE A 766 -4.14 -44.78 -22.06
N PRO A 767 -3.96 -43.44 -22.13
CA PRO A 767 -2.71 -42.82 -21.75
C PRO A 767 -2.43 -43.02 -20.26
N SER A 768 -1.15 -43.05 -19.90
CA SER A 768 -0.70 -43.04 -18.52
C SER A 768 -1.29 -41.88 -17.73
N GLN A 769 -1.44 -42.08 -16.43
CA GLN A 769 -1.81 -41.06 -15.46
C GLN A 769 -0.63 -40.73 -14.56
N THR A 770 -0.56 -39.45 -14.22
CA THR A 770 0.43 -38.92 -13.29
C THR A 770 -0.29 -38.40 -12.06
N SER A 771 0.21 -38.80 -10.90
CA SER A 771 -0.17 -38.20 -9.62
C SER A 771 1.05 -37.64 -8.92
N GLU A 772 0.82 -36.61 -8.12
CA GLU A 772 1.86 -35.97 -7.33
C GLU A 772 1.34 -35.62 -5.95
N SER A 773 2.26 -35.55 -5.00
CA SER A 773 2.07 -34.99 -3.67
C SER A 773 3.08 -33.86 -3.50
N GLN A 774 2.64 -32.78 -2.85
CA GLN A 774 3.47 -31.61 -2.59
C GLN A 774 3.23 -31.11 -1.16
N ILE A 775 4.31 -30.72 -0.49
CA ILE A 775 4.26 -30.06 0.82
C ILE A 775 5.13 -28.81 0.73
N VAL A 776 4.53 -27.66 1.01
CA VAL A 776 5.24 -26.38 1.10
C VAL A 776 5.56 -26.12 2.57
N LEU A 777 6.84 -25.98 2.87
CA LEU A 777 7.35 -25.59 4.17
C LEU A 777 7.80 -24.12 4.08
N ARG A 778 7.20 -23.24 4.86
CA ARG A 778 7.50 -21.80 4.86
C ARG A 778 8.57 -21.43 5.89
N ASN A 779 9.08 -20.20 5.84
CA ASN A 779 9.93 -19.70 6.92
C ASN A 779 9.14 -19.66 8.25
N PRO A 780 9.75 -20.00 9.40
CA PRO A 780 9.10 -19.91 10.70
C PRO A 780 8.78 -18.49 11.16
N GLU A 781 9.32 -17.46 10.53
CA GLU A 781 8.95 -16.06 10.72
C GLU A 781 7.90 -15.65 9.68
N VAL A 782 6.73 -15.19 10.13
CA VAL A 782 5.61 -14.76 9.29
C VAL A 782 5.21 -13.32 9.61
N SER A 783 4.72 -12.62 8.58
CA SER A 783 4.18 -11.27 8.74
C SER A 783 2.75 -11.32 9.30
N PRO A 784 2.39 -10.44 10.25
CA PRO A 784 0.99 -10.25 10.67
C PRO A 784 0.05 -9.86 9.52
N ALA A 785 0.58 -9.29 8.43
CA ALA A 785 -0.23 -8.92 7.28
C ALA A 785 -0.64 -10.11 6.40
N ASP A 786 0.05 -11.25 6.53
CA ASP A 786 -0.25 -12.47 5.77
C ASP A 786 -1.32 -13.34 6.46
N ALA A 787 -1.91 -12.85 7.56
CA ALA A 787 -2.94 -13.57 8.27
C ALA A 787 -4.21 -13.74 7.40
N GLU A 788 -4.62 -14.99 7.21
CA GLU A 788 -5.80 -15.36 6.41
C GLU A 788 -7.13 -14.99 7.08
N ILE A 789 -7.08 -14.76 8.39
CA ILE A 789 -8.23 -14.39 9.20
C ILE A 789 -7.85 -13.13 9.96
N THR A 790 -8.68 -12.09 9.87
CA THR A 790 -8.48 -10.84 10.60
C THR A 790 -9.82 -10.31 11.08
N LYS A 791 -9.86 -9.76 12.30
CA LYS A 791 -11.00 -9.01 12.83
C LYS A 791 -10.50 -8.00 13.85
N GLY A 792 -11.00 -6.76 13.80
CA GLY A 792 -10.65 -5.74 14.79
C GLY A 792 -9.16 -5.40 14.83
N VAL A 793 -8.53 -5.30 13.65
CA VAL A 793 -7.12 -4.97 13.48
C VAL A 793 -6.94 -4.04 12.27
N ASP A 794 -5.96 -3.14 12.35
CA ASP A 794 -5.55 -2.24 11.27
C ASP A 794 -4.09 -2.51 10.87
N ILE A 795 -3.84 -2.99 9.67
CA ILE A 795 -2.47 -3.09 9.14
C ILE A 795 -2.04 -1.74 8.55
N LYS A 796 -0.78 -1.37 8.72
CA LYS A 796 -0.19 -0.10 8.24
C LYS A 796 1.18 -0.39 7.64
N ALA A 797 1.51 0.26 6.54
CA ALA A 797 2.89 0.31 6.08
C ALA A 797 3.74 1.06 7.11
N ARG A 798 4.94 0.58 7.39
CA ARG A 798 5.92 1.30 8.20
C ARG A 798 6.79 2.13 7.27
N GLY A 799 6.99 3.39 7.63
CA GLY A 799 7.99 4.24 6.99
C GLY A 799 9.40 3.64 7.10
N MET A 800 10.32 4.17 6.32
CA MET A 800 11.73 3.77 6.16
C MET A 800 11.96 2.31 5.77
N GLY A 801 11.12 1.78 4.88
CA GLY A 801 11.24 0.41 4.35
C GLY A 801 11.08 -0.69 5.41
N SER A 802 10.53 -0.36 6.58
CA SER A 802 10.50 -1.25 7.75
C SER A 802 9.34 -2.27 7.75
N GLY A 803 8.83 -2.61 6.56
CA GLY A 803 7.73 -3.55 6.37
C GLY A 803 6.37 -3.00 6.77
N VAL A 804 5.55 -3.83 7.39
CA VAL A 804 4.19 -3.48 7.86
C VAL A 804 4.06 -3.73 9.36
N SER A 805 3.16 -3.00 10.01
CA SER A 805 2.69 -3.32 11.35
C SER A 805 1.20 -3.45 11.39
N LEU A 806 0.74 -4.41 12.18
CA LEU A 806 -0.63 -4.55 12.59
C LEU A 806 -0.86 -3.78 13.89
N MET A 807 -1.91 -2.98 13.95
CA MET A 807 -2.43 -2.36 15.15
C MET A 807 -3.67 -3.14 15.58
N ALA A 808 -3.65 -3.66 16.80
CA ALA A 808 -4.72 -4.49 17.34
C ALA A 808 -5.67 -3.69 18.23
N PHE A 809 -6.96 -3.99 18.18
CA PHE A 809 -8.00 -3.43 19.06
C PHE A 809 -8.57 -4.50 19.99
N SER A 810 -9.33 -4.09 21.01
CA SER A 810 -9.90 -5.02 21.99
C SER A 810 -10.80 -6.06 21.35
N ASN A 811 -10.59 -7.34 21.71
CA ASN A 811 -11.23 -8.52 21.11
C ASN A 811 -10.98 -8.70 19.61
N GLY A 812 -9.99 -7.99 19.06
CA GLY A 812 -9.46 -8.25 17.74
C GLY A 812 -8.67 -9.56 17.73
N TYR A 813 -8.52 -10.14 16.56
CA TYR A 813 -7.68 -11.31 16.36
C TYR A 813 -7.15 -11.41 14.94
N ILE A 814 -6.04 -12.13 14.81
CA ILE A 814 -5.54 -12.65 13.54
C ILE A 814 -5.43 -14.18 13.62
N GLY A 815 -5.56 -14.86 12.48
CA GLY A 815 -5.48 -16.31 12.41
C GLY A 815 -4.75 -16.82 11.17
N TYR A 816 -3.98 -17.88 11.36
CA TYR A 816 -3.29 -18.63 10.32
C TYR A 816 -3.85 -20.04 10.25
N LYS A 817 -4.27 -20.48 9.06
CA LYS A 817 -4.95 -21.77 8.94
C LYS A 817 -3.96 -22.93 8.78
N LYS A 818 -4.32 -24.08 9.34
CA LYS A 818 -3.67 -25.38 9.14
C LYS A 818 -2.15 -25.37 9.38
N LEU A 819 -1.68 -24.62 10.36
CA LEU A 819 -0.29 -24.65 10.81
C LEU A 819 -0.04 -25.91 11.65
N ASP A 820 1.03 -26.61 11.32
CA ASP A 820 1.51 -27.74 12.10
C ASP A 820 2.33 -27.23 13.28
N LEU A 821 1.88 -27.50 14.50
CA LEU A 821 2.57 -27.11 15.73
C LEU A 821 3.52 -28.18 16.27
N THR A 822 3.63 -29.33 15.59
CA THR A 822 4.61 -30.36 15.94
C THR A 822 6.01 -29.76 16.05
N ASP A 823 6.70 -30.06 17.14
CA ASP A 823 8.02 -29.54 17.50
C ASP A 823 8.10 -28.04 17.78
N ILE A 824 7.00 -27.27 17.80
CA ILE A 824 7.01 -25.85 18.17
C ILE A 824 6.84 -25.70 19.68
N LYS A 825 7.73 -24.93 20.30
CA LYS A 825 7.72 -24.68 21.75
C LYS A 825 7.26 -23.28 22.12
N GLN A 826 7.61 -22.30 21.30
CA GLN A 826 7.50 -20.90 21.67
C GLN A 826 7.19 -20.04 20.45
N LEU A 827 6.46 -18.95 20.65
CA LEU A 827 6.34 -17.87 19.67
C LEU A 827 7.21 -16.70 20.13
N GLU A 828 7.90 -16.07 19.20
CA GLU A 828 8.55 -14.78 19.42
C GLU A 828 7.78 -13.71 18.65
N LEU A 829 7.27 -12.71 19.37
CA LEU A 829 6.44 -11.63 18.86
C LEU A 829 7.23 -10.33 18.92
N ILE A 830 7.32 -9.62 17.80
CA ILE A 830 7.81 -8.24 17.79
C ILE A 830 6.60 -7.32 17.98
N ALA A 831 6.24 -7.05 19.24
CA ALA A 831 5.08 -6.25 19.61
C ALA A 831 5.44 -5.09 20.56
N SER A 832 4.66 -4.00 20.52
CA SER A 832 4.80 -2.88 21.45
C SER A 832 3.50 -2.12 21.64
N ALA A 833 3.20 -1.67 22.86
CA ALA A 833 2.10 -0.76 23.14
C ALA A 833 2.63 0.65 23.40
N GLN A 834 2.58 1.54 22.40
CA GLN A 834 3.11 2.90 22.53
C GLN A 834 2.03 3.89 22.97
N LYS A 835 2.28 4.63 24.07
CA LYS A 835 1.36 5.69 24.54
C LYS A 835 1.09 6.75 23.47
N ARG A 836 2.09 7.09 22.64
CA ARG A 836 1.94 8.01 21.50
C ARG A 836 0.88 7.54 20.51
N GLU A 837 0.71 6.23 20.32
CA GLU A 837 -0.30 5.68 19.41
C GLU A 837 -1.69 5.54 20.08
N GLY A 838 -1.82 5.98 21.34
CA GLY A 838 -3.00 5.73 22.17
C GLY A 838 -3.11 4.28 22.64
N SER A 839 -2.03 3.50 22.54
CA SER A 839 -2.06 2.09 22.94
C SER A 839 -2.16 1.93 24.45
N VAL A 840 -3.10 1.11 24.91
CA VAL A 840 -3.35 0.87 26.34
C VAL A 840 -2.76 -0.44 26.86
N GLY A 841 -2.01 -1.16 26.03
CA GLY A 841 -1.48 -2.48 26.36
C GLY A 841 -2.58 -3.54 26.40
N GLY A 842 -2.21 -4.76 26.75
CA GLY A 842 -3.15 -5.88 26.84
C GLY A 842 -2.42 -7.22 26.88
N THR A 843 -3.17 -8.28 26.60
CA THR A 843 -2.63 -9.64 26.50
C THR A 843 -2.77 -10.13 25.06
N VAL A 844 -1.73 -10.77 24.54
CA VAL A 844 -1.83 -11.59 23.33
C VAL A 844 -2.04 -13.02 23.77
N GLU A 845 -3.20 -13.59 23.45
CA GLU A 845 -3.57 -14.97 23.71
C GLU A 845 -3.43 -15.81 22.44
N ILE A 846 -2.88 -17.02 22.56
CA ILE A 846 -2.68 -17.96 21.45
C ILE A 846 -3.71 -19.09 21.58
N HIS A 847 -4.66 -19.17 20.64
CA HIS A 847 -5.73 -20.17 20.66
C HIS A 847 -5.66 -21.14 19.47
N LEU A 848 -6.15 -22.35 19.69
CA LEU A 848 -6.33 -23.38 18.66
C LEU A 848 -7.74 -23.37 18.07
N ASP A 849 -7.83 -23.53 16.75
CA ASP A 849 -8.99 -23.83 15.92
C ASP A 849 -10.13 -22.79 15.90
N SER A 850 -10.19 -21.90 16.89
CA SER A 850 -11.06 -20.72 16.89
C SER A 850 -10.52 -19.62 17.82
N PRO A 851 -10.98 -18.36 17.70
CA PRO A 851 -10.61 -17.27 18.61
C PRO A 851 -11.03 -17.50 20.08
N THR A 852 -11.83 -18.51 20.36
CA THR A 852 -12.28 -18.90 21.70
C THR A 852 -11.95 -20.36 22.00
N GLY A 853 -11.05 -20.97 21.21
CA GLY A 853 -10.68 -22.36 21.37
C GLY A 853 -9.70 -22.58 22.51
N GLU A 854 -9.03 -23.72 22.53
CA GLU A 854 -8.07 -24.03 23.58
C GLU A 854 -6.93 -22.99 23.60
N LEU A 855 -6.76 -22.34 24.76
CA LEU A 855 -5.66 -21.41 25.01
C LEU A 855 -4.37 -22.23 25.24
N ILE A 856 -3.36 -21.99 24.42
CA ILE A 856 -2.08 -22.70 24.49
C ILE A 856 -0.90 -21.82 24.87
N GLY A 857 -1.05 -20.50 24.89
CA GLY A 857 0.00 -19.58 25.33
C GLY A 857 -0.55 -18.17 25.47
N GLN A 858 0.09 -17.35 26.29
CA GLN A 858 -0.27 -15.94 26.41
C GLN A 858 0.91 -15.10 26.89
N ILE A 859 0.91 -13.82 26.52
CA ILE A 859 1.91 -12.87 27.04
C ILE A 859 1.28 -11.49 27.23
N PRO A 860 1.54 -10.82 28.37
CA PRO A 860 1.19 -9.41 28.52
C PRO A 860 2.10 -8.54 27.65
N VAL A 861 1.52 -7.47 27.11
CA VAL A 861 2.21 -6.38 26.43
C VAL A 861 1.88 -5.11 27.18
N GLU A 862 2.82 -4.67 28.02
CA GLU A 862 2.69 -3.46 28.81
C GLU A 862 2.87 -2.21 27.94
N VAL A 863 2.21 -1.12 28.34
CA VAL A 863 2.42 0.19 27.74
C VAL A 863 3.88 0.59 27.95
N ALA A 864 4.57 0.90 26.86
CA ALA A 864 5.95 1.35 26.88
C ALA A 864 6.08 2.55 27.82
N GLN A 865 6.93 2.43 28.83
CA GLN A 865 7.21 3.51 29.77
C GLN A 865 7.74 4.73 28.99
N PRO A 866 7.26 5.95 29.29
CA PRO A 866 7.82 7.14 28.69
C PRO A 866 9.31 7.16 28.99
N ARG A 867 10.12 7.35 27.95
CA ARG A 867 11.53 7.60 28.12
C ARG A 867 11.63 8.79 29.08
N ALA A 868 12.30 8.63 30.23
CA ALA A 868 12.76 9.79 30.97
C ALA A 868 13.43 10.68 29.93
N ALA A 869 12.92 11.90 29.76
CA ALA A 869 13.52 12.85 28.85
C ALA A 869 15.00 12.88 29.25
N ASN A 870 15.87 12.34 28.41
CA ASN A 870 17.27 12.72 28.50
C ASN A 870 17.19 14.23 28.37
N ALA A 871 17.43 14.93 29.48
CA ALA A 871 17.72 16.34 29.44
C ALA A 871 18.60 16.54 28.21
N ALA A 872 18.22 17.47 27.33
CA ALA A 872 19.17 18.00 26.37
C ALA A 872 20.49 18.20 27.15
N PRO A 873 21.65 17.73 26.66
CA PRO A 873 22.89 18.00 27.37
C PRO A 873 22.92 19.51 27.57
N THR A 874 22.76 19.94 28.83
CA THR A 874 22.89 21.33 29.21
C THR A 874 24.27 21.75 28.73
N ALA A 875 24.34 22.90 28.08
CA ALA A 875 25.56 23.51 27.57
C ALA A 875 26.49 23.96 28.73
N THR A 876 26.91 23.01 29.57
CA THR A 876 27.72 23.21 30.78
C THR A 876 28.50 21.94 31.09
N SER A 877 29.36 21.50 30.17
CA SER A 877 30.50 20.63 30.52
C SER A 877 31.61 20.60 29.46
N ILE A 878 31.98 21.75 28.88
CA ILE A 878 33.33 21.92 28.31
C ILE A 878 33.83 23.33 28.66
N GLN A 879 34.21 23.51 29.91
CA GLN A 879 35.14 24.56 30.31
C GLN A 879 36.16 23.95 31.26
N THR A 880 37.39 24.47 31.16
CA THR A 880 38.67 24.00 31.74
C THR A 880 39.33 22.88 30.91
N ALA A 881 40.51 23.03 30.31
CA ALA A 881 41.59 24.00 30.53
C ALA A 881 42.14 24.54 29.20
N GLY A 882 42.29 25.86 29.14
CA GLY A 882 43.21 26.51 28.22
C GLY A 882 44.63 26.53 28.80
N GLY A 883 45.62 26.36 27.92
CA GLY A 883 47.04 26.57 28.19
C GLY A 883 47.83 26.56 26.87
N ALA A 884 48.36 27.72 26.48
CA ALA A 884 49.20 28.00 25.30
C ALA A 884 50.49 27.14 25.26
N THR A 885 51.29 26.94 24.19
CA THR A 885 51.64 27.69 22.94
C THR A 885 52.41 26.67 22.00
N PRO A 886 52.91 27.03 20.79
CA PRO A 886 53.06 26.09 19.66
C PRO A 886 54.46 25.50 19.47
N ALA A 887 54.56 24.31 18.84
CA ALA A 887 55.74 23.90 18.08
C ALA A 887 55.46 22.74 17.11
N SER A 888 56.13 22.82 15.97
CA SER A 888 56.28 21.90 14.84
C SER A 888 56.51 20.43 15.16
N GLY A 889 56.06 19.53 14.27
CA GLY A 889 56.60 18.17 14.20
C GLY A 889 55.76 17.21 13.36
N THR A 890 56.27 16.88 12.19
CA THR A 890 55.83 15.79 11.31
C THR A 890 55.85 14.44 12.01
N GLY A 891 54.81 13.62 11.87
CA GLY A 891 54.84 12.23 12.30
C GLY A 891 53.48 11.55 12.21
N VAL A 892 53.28 10.76 11.15
CA VAL A 892 52.15 9.86 10.99
C VAL A 892 52.30 8.72 12.00
N THR A 893 51.44 8.68 13.02
CA THR A 893 51.16 7.48 13.81
C THR A 893 49.67 7.42 14.12
N ALA A 894 49.08 6.26 13.81
CA ALA A 894 47.68 5.97 14.03
C ALA A 894 47.34 6.00 15.54
N GLN A 895 46.28 6.73 15.89
CA GLN A 895 45.65 6.68 17.22
C GLN A 895 44.11 6.61 17.09
N PRO A 896 43.44 6.07 18.12
CA PRO A 896 42.32 5.15 17.98
C PRO A 896 41.01 5.87 17.62
N LYS A 897 40.16 5.17 16.86
CA LYS A 897 38.77 5.56 16.62
C LYS A 897 38.09 5.78 17.98
N THR A 898 37.87 7.03 18.37
CA THR A 898 36.93 7.38 19.41
C THR A 898 35.57 6.87 18.96
N ALA A 899 34.99 5.97 19.75
CA ALA A 899 33.69 5.39 19.48
C ALA A 899 32.66 6.52 19.40
N THR A 900 32.16 6.79 18.20
CA THR A 900 30.87 7.45 18.00
C THR A 900 29.87 6.75 18.91
N PRO A 901 29.12 7.44 19.79
CA PRO A 901 28.07 6.79 20.55
C PRO A 901 27.11 6.16 19.54
N SER A 902 27.05 4.84 19.54
CA SER A 902 26.15 4.10 18.67
C SER A 902 24.74 4.52 19.03
N TYR A 903 24.08 5.21 18.09
CA TYR A 903 22.64 5.31 18.09
C TYR A 903 22.11 3.87 18.01
N THR A 904 21.73 3.31 19.15
CA THR A 904 20.93 2.09 19.20
C THR A 904 19.48 2.55 19.17
N PRO A 905 18.78 2.45 18.02
CA PRO A 905 17.33 2.48 18.08
C PRO A 905 16.93 1.24 18.86
N ARG A 906 16.49 1.41 20.12
CA ARG A 906 15.83 0.31 20.83
C ARG A 906 14.50 0.07 20.12
N GLY A 907 14.52 -0.80 19.10
CA GLY A 907 13.33 -1.37 18.51
C GLY A 907 12.54 -2.18 19.55
N PRO A 908 11.31 -2.63 19.20
CA PRO A 908 10.51 -3.45 20.09
C PRO A 908 11.31 -4.65 20.58
N VAL A 909 11.29 -4.92 21.89
CA VAL A 909 11.95 -6.10 22.46
C VAL A 909 11.17 -7.34 22.02
N PRO A 910 11.82 -8.38 21.46
CA PRO A 910 11.14 -9.63 21.14
C PRO A 910 10.50 -10.25 22.38
N LEU A 911 9.18 -10.48 22.32
CA LEU A 911 8.38 -11.07 23.39
C LEU A 911 8.21 -12.57 23.14
N LYS A 912 8.59 -13.38 24.11
CA LYS A 912 8.63 -14.84 23.98
C LYS A 912 7.46 -15.49 24.71
N VAL A 913 6.60 -16.18 23.98
CA VAL A 913 5.37 -16.82 24.45
C VAL A 913 5.56 -18.33 24.47
N ASP A 914 5.71 -18.92 25.65
CA ASP A 914 5.76 -20.37 25.79
C ASP A 914 4.41 -20.98 25.42
N LEU A 915 4.45 -22.04 24.61
CA LEU A 915 3.28 -22.79 24.23
C LEU A 915 3.16 -24.10 25.01
N LYS A 916 1.92 -24.47 25.32
CA LYS A 916 1.56 -25.83 25.71
C LYS A 916 1.93 -26.79 24.58
N GLU A 917 2.48 -27.94 24.93
CA GLU A 917 2.85 -28.98 23.97
C GLU A 917 1.63 -29.38 23.13
N THR A 918 1.74 -29.11 21.82
CA THR A 918 0.67 -29.28 20.84
C THR A 918 1.28 -29.92 19.60
N SER A 919 0.58 -30.83 18.96
CA SER A 919 1.07 -31.53 17.76
C SER A 919 0.00 -31.63 16.70
N GLY A 920 0.41 -31.75 15.44
CA GLY A 920 -0.51 -31.78 14.31
C GLY A 920 -0.94 -30.39 13.83
N LYS A 921 -1.85 -30.39 12.85
CA LYS A 921 -2.31 -29.19 12.16
C LYS A 921 -3.51 -28.56 12.88
N HIS A 922 -3.39 -27.28 13.19
CA HIS A 922 -4.43 -26.46 13.79
C HIS A 922 -4.56 -25.12 13.07
N ASP A 923 -5.73 -24.49 13.16
CA ASP A 923 -5.80 -23.04 12.90
C ASP A 923 -5.29 -22.32 14.15
N VAL A 924 -4.31 -21.42 14.01
CA VAL A 924 -3.67 -20.74 15.14
C VAL A 924 -4.11 -19.29 15.16
N TYR A 925 -4.73 -18.87 16.27
CA TYR A 925 -5.24 -17.53 16.47
C TYR A 925 -4.42 -16.75 17.49
N LEU A 926 -4.06 -15.52 17.16
CA LEU A 926 -3.56 -14.53 18.12
C LEU A 926 -4.73 -13.59 18.45
N VAL A 927 -5.23 -13.66 19.68
CA VAL A 927 -6.36 -12.87 20.17
C VAL A 927 -5.85 -11.76 21.08
N PHE A 928 -6.30 -10.54 20.85
CA PHE A 928 -5.84 -9.36 21.57
C PHE A 928 -6.88 -8.95 22.61
N LYS A 929 -6.51 -9.04 23.89
CA LYS A 929 -7.42 -8.83 25.02
C LYS A 929 -7.03 -7.63 25.87
N ASN A 930 -8.03 -6.81 26.18
CA ASN A 930 -8.01 -5.85 27.27
C ASN A 930 -9.46 -5.46 27.57
N ASP A 931 -10.04 -6.02 28.63
CA ASP A 931 -11.46 -5.79 28.99
C ASP A 931 -11.74 -4.36 29.48
N GLN A 932 -10.69 -3.61 29.81
CA GLN A 932 -10.80 -2.21 30.24
C GLN A 932 -10.70 -1.22 29.05
N ALA A 933 -10.26 -1.69 27.88
CA ALA A 933 -10.10 -0.85 26.71
C ALA A 933 -11.44 -0.59 26.01
N LYS A 934 -11.65 0.65 25.55
CA LYS A 934 -12.77 0.97 24.66
C LYS A 934 -12.61 0.25 23.32
N ALA A 935 -13.70 -0.01 22.61
CA ALA A 935 -13.67 -0.70 21.32
C ALA A 935 -12.79 0.00 20.25
N ILE A 936 -12.63 1.33 20.35
CA ILE A 936 -11.83 2.14 19.43
C ILE A 936 -10.37 2.32 19.89
N GLU A 937 -10.01 1.87 21.09
CA GLU A 937 -8.65 2.04 21.64
C GLU A 937 -7.73 0.93 21.13
N PRO A 938 -6.58 1.28 20.52
CA PRO A 938 -5.60 0.29 20.15
C PRO A 938 -4.99 -0.31 21.43
N LEU A 939 -4.69 -1.60 21.40
CA LEU A 939 -4.01 -2.29 22.49
C LEU A 939 -2.49 -2.25 22.29
N LEU A 940 -2.04 -2.60 21.08
CA LEU A 940 -0.64 -2.76 20.74
C LEU A 940 -0.43 -2.74 19.21
N SER A 941 0.82 -2.56 18.81
CA SER A 941 1.32 -2.85 17.46
C SER A 941 2.11 -4.17 17.44
N LEU A 942 2.00 -4.93 16.35
CA LEU A 942 2.69 -6.20 16.09
C LEU A 942 3.29 -6.16 14.67
N SER A 943 4.55 -6.59 14.50
CA SER A 943 5.22 -6.57 13.19
C SER A 943 5.84 -7.86 12.71
N SER A 944 6.07 -8.82 13.59
CA SER A 944 6.64 -10.10 13.20
C SER A 944 6.23 -11.16 14.23
N ILE A 945 5.99 -12.36 13.75
CA ILE A 945 5.64 -13.55 14.55
C ILE A 945 6.58 -14.66 14.11
N LYS A 946 7.37 -15.20 15.03
CA LYS A 946 8.33 -16.27 14.74
C LYS A 946 8.03 -17.52 15.56
N PHE A 947 7.84 -18.65 14.90
CA PHE A 947 7.61 -19.95 15.50
C PHE A 947 8.94 -20.63 15.83
N ILE A 948 9.23 -20.83 17.10
CA ILE A 948 10.50 -21.36 17.59
C ILE A 948 10.36 -22.86 17.90
N PRO A 949 11.22 -23.72 17.33
CA PRO A 949 11.14 -25.15 17.56
C PRO A 949 11.75 -25.54 18.92
N MET A 950 11.41 -26.73 19.42
CA MET A 950 12.13 -27.39 20.51
C MET A 950 13.59 -27.61 20.09
N MET A 951 14.53 -27.07 20.86
CA MET A 951 15.93 -27.51 20.79
C MET A 951 16.02 -28.89 21.42
N LYS A 952 16.61 -29.84 20.70
CA LYS A 952 16.99 -31.14 21.28
C LYS A 952 18.32 -31.00 21.99
#